data_AF-A0A835SXL4-F1
#
_entry.id   AF-A0A835SXL4-F1
#
_cell.length_a   1.000
_cell.length_b   1.000
_cell.length_c   1.000
_cell.angle_alpha   90.00
_cell.angle_beta   90.00
_cell.angle_gamma   90.00
#
_symmetry.space_group_name_H-M   'P 1'
#
loop_
_entity.id
_entity.type
_entity.pdbx_description
1 polymer ?
#
loop_
_entity_poly.entity_id
_entity_poly.type
_entity_poly.pdbx_seq_one_letter_code
_entity_poly.pdbx_strand_id
1 'polypeptide(L)'
;MDLQQLPQLEALCERLYTAQSQAERVQVEQMLGVFGQSTEHVPALKAILDNSRSPYAQLLASSSLTKLLTEHSLNPSVRADMKNYFLSFLNSNCGNLEHFVASSLVQLLCRTAKLGWFDSDTHRAIVDDAKAFLEKGSPAHYLTGLRILNTMVMEMNQATPGRTLTQHRKAAVNFRDTALLKAFQVSLLALQELAARGADDKLRGRGGFGVACLNLALACLSFDFVGTCLDESSEELCTIQVPSSWRPAVEDPATLKLFLDQYTGSQPPLSSTALECMVRLASVRRSLFTSEGERFKFLNRLVAASRSMLDPAARPRLAQHENFHGLCRLLGRLKTNYQLSELVSVDGYTDWIQAVAQLTVYALQQWEWAGSASYYLLGLWSRLVSSMPYLKGDAPSLLEGNVPAITQAYVSSRLESVARCAANPSLDDMLDSEEQLSEQLDALPFLMRYQYDRSAQYLTSLMDPAIEYFKQAAQQPMAAPQLALLEGQLTWLVYIAGAVLKGRLASSVNADTQETLDGDLSARVFALLRAADEGLHAGRYGERSRQRLDTALLFFLQCFRKVYIGEQVVHSSKVYTRLSERLGLDDHSAVLAVMLQKVGTNLRVYGGSEELVHLSLLLFQDLAAGYMSGKLLLKLDGVGQLLAHHTSDTYAFLDAPANGRNRTTYYATLARLLFMEDTPARFRSFVLPLHQVLLQLGQAVAAAPTAAALRQSVPVGRVAGLFRDLRGIAAATATRRTYGFMFEWLYPQHTATMLKCLEAWADTPSLTTPLLKFVAEFCFNKSQRLTFDSSSPNGILLFREVSKVVVTYANAVLAMAPPQQQQGQAAGGQGGGTGGQGGAGTGGGGGGSAVYDTRYKGIWVCLLALARALSGNYVNFGVFDLYGDPALKDALDAVLRMVLSVPLADLLAFRKLAKAYFALMEVLAAGHTGVLAAQDGRTFGFIMSSLEAGLKSLDVSISSSCASAVDNLASFYWRHVASVAAGQPDTVSVGLGAGPASGPPQGAAQMAAHISSAPGLFPELLRSLFEVVLFEEASNQWSLSRPMLALVLICGHHYNEIKAGLIASQPPERQPALAACIGKLMVDVAPNLDPKNKDRFTQNLTVLRHEYRSKN
;
A
#
# COMPACT_ATOMS: atom_id res chain seq x y z
N MET A 1 -37.79 -29.19 8.66
CA MET A 1 -38.74 -28.34 7.91
C MET A 1 -39.95 -29.20 7.61
N ASP A 2 -41.15 -28.70 7.86
CA ASP A 2 -42.36 -29.36 7.38
C ASP A 2 -42.48 -29.08 5.87
N LEU A 3 -42.55 -30.13 5.05
CA LEU A 3 -42.58 -30.00 3.57
C LEU A 3 -43.79 -29.18 3.09
N GLN A 4 -44.82 -29.03 3.94
CA GLN A 4 -45.98 -28.18 3.67
C GLN A 4 -45.67 -26.68 3.58
N GLN A 5 -44.55 -26.21 4.15
CA GLN A 5 -44.14 -24.79 4.12
C GLN A 5 -43.24 -24.42 2.93
N LEU A 6 -42.83 -25.40 2.12
CA LEU A 6 -41.91 -25.19 1.00
C LEU A 6 -42.45 -24.18 -0.05
N PRO A 7 -43.72 -24.23 -0.49
CA PRO A 7 -44.23 -23.28 -1.49
C PRO A 7 -44.21 -21.82 -1.01
N GLN A 8 -44.46 -21.59 0.29
CA GLN A 8 -44.39 -20.25 0.88
C GLN A 8 -42.94 -19.73 0.92
N LEU A 9 -41.98 -20.61 1.22
CA LEU A 9 -40.56 -20.27 1.19
C LEU A 9 -40.09 -19.97 -0.24
N GLU A 10 -40.50 -20.74 -1.24
CA GLU A 10 -40.17 -20.50 -2.64
C GLU A 10 -40.66 -19.12 -3.11
N ALA A 11 -41.89 -18.75 -2.75
CA ALA A 11 -42.46 -17.43 -3.05
C ALA A 11 -41.69 -16.28 -2.36
N LEU A 12 -41.23 -16.48 -1.12
CA LEU A 12 -40.38 -15.50 -0.45
C LEU A 12 -39.02 -15.36 -1.13
N CYS A 13 -38.38 -16.48 -1.51
CA CYS A 13 -37.09 -16.45 -2.22
C CYS A 13 -37.19 -15.71 -3.55
N GLU A 14 -38.28 -15.91 -4.30
CA GLU A 14 -38.52 -15.20 -5.55
C GLU A 14 -38.71 -13.70 -5.33
N ARG A 15 -39.49 -13.30 -4.31
CA ARG A 15 -39.69 -11.88 -3.96
C ARG A 15 -38.40 -11.16 -3.58
N LEU A 16 -37.43 -11.86 -2.97
CA LEU A 16 -36.13 -11.27 -2.63
C LEU A 16 -35.43 -10.68 -3.87
N TYR A 17 -35.54 -11.33 -5.03
CA TYR A 17 -34.88 -10.92 -6.27
C TYR A 17 -35.79 -10.14 -7.23
N THR A 18 -37.12 -10.26 -7.10
CA THR A 18 -38.09 -9.67 -8.04
C THR A 18 -38.84 -8.44 -7.50
N ALA A 19 -38.92 -8.24 -6.18
CA ALA A 19 -39.67 -7.11 -5.60
C ALA A 19 -39.11 -5.76 -6.06
N GLN A 20 -39.94 -4.77 -6.38
CA GLN A 20 -39.49 -3.44 -6.79
C GLN A 20 -39.19 -2.52 -5.59
N SER A 21 -39.81 -2.78 -4.44
CA SER A 21 -39.64 -2.00 -3.21
C SER A 21 -38.42 -2.46 -2.42
N GLN A 22 -37.52 -1.53 -2.10
CA GLN A 22 -36.34 -1.81 -1.28
C GLN A 22 -36.72 -2.21 0.17
N ALA A 23 -37.77 -1.61 0.72
CA ALA A 23 -38.24 -1.94 2.07
C ALA A 23 -38.76 -3.39 2.15
N GLU A 24 -39.44 -3.85 1.10
CA GLU A 24 -39.93 -5.22 0.98
C GLU A 24 -38.77 -6.22 0.86
N ARG A 25 -37.75 -5.93 0.03
CA ARG A 25 -36.56 -6.79 -0.08
C ARG A 25 -35.85 -6.97 1.25
N VAL A 26 -35.66 -5.89 2.01
CA VAL A 26 -35.02 -5.94 3.34
C VAL A 26 -35.85 -6.78 4.33
N GLN A 27 -37.18 -6.65 4.30
CA GLN A 27 -38.05 -7.46 5.15
C GLN A 27 -37.94 -8.96 4.79
N VAL A 28 -37.96 -9.31 3.50
CA VAL A 28 -37.79 -10.68 3.03
C VAL A 28 -36.40 -11.23 3.37
N GLU A 29 -35.34 -10.43 3.21
CA GLU A 29 -33.97 -10.79 3.57
C GLU A 29 -33.83 -11.09 5.07
N GLN A 30 -34.46 -10.30 5.94
CA GLN A 30 -34.48 -10.56 7.38
C GLN A 30 -35.19 -11.89 7.71
N MET A 31 -36.31 -12.18 7.05
CA MET A 31 -37.05 -13.43 7.27
C MET A 31 -36.26 -14.66 6.81
N LEU A 32 -35.58 -14.58 5.66
CA LEU A 32 -34.79 -15.68 5.12
C LEU A 32 -33.39 -15.80 5.76
N GLY A 33 -32.88 -14.72 6.36
CA GLY A 33 -31.54 -14.67 6.96
C GLY A 33 -31.32 -15.64 8.12
N VAL A 34 -32.40 -16.10 8.77
CA VAL A 34 -32.37 -17.07 9.88
C VAL A 34 -31.67 -18.38 9.47
N PHE A 35 -31.86 -18.83 8.23
CA PHE A 35 -31.24 -20.07 7.72
C PHE A 35 -29.71 -20.04 7.71
N GLY A 36 -29.09 -18.85 7.70
CA GLY A 36 -27.63 -18.68 7.71
C GLY A 36 -27.03 -18.39 9.09
N GLN A 37 -27.79 -18.48 10.18
CA GLN A 37 -27.35 -18.11 11.54
C GLN A 37 -27.03 -19.29 12.46
N SER A 38 -27.61 -20.47 12.19
CA SER A 38 -27.44 -21.66 13.05
C SER A 38 -27.27 -22.93 12.22
N THR A 39 -26.39 -23.82 12.70
CA THR A 39 -26.13 -25.14 12.11
C THR A 39 -27.31 -26.09 12.22
N GLU A 40 -28.30 -25.80 13.07
CA GLU A 40 -29.55 -26.57 13.21
C GLU A 40 -30.40 -26.56 11.93
N HIS A 41 -30.21 -25.55 11.07
CA HIS A 41 -30.94 -25.42 9.81
C HIS A 41 -30.33 -26.23 8.66
N VAL A 42 -29.17 -26.87 8.83
CA VAL A 42 -28.52 -27.67 7.78
C VAL A 42 -29.43 -28.77 7.22
N PRO A 43 -30.17 -29.57 8.03
CA PRO A 43 -31.11 -30.56 7.50
C PRO A 43 -32.27 -29.92 6.72
N ALA A 44 -32.72 -28.73 7.12
CA ALA A 44 -33.76 -27.99 6.40
C ALA A 44 -33.27 -27.49 5.04
N LEU A 45 -32.04 -26.96 4.98
CA LEU A 45 -31.42 -26.51 3.72
C LEU A 45 -31.15 -27.67 2.76
N LYS A 46 -30.76 -28.83 3.29
CA LYS A 46 -30.66 -30.06 2.51
C LYS A 46 -32.03 -30.48 1.94
N ALA A 47 -33.08 -30.45 2.76
CA ALA A 47 -34.43 -30.77 2.30
C ALA A 47 -34.93 -29.81 1.20
N ILE A 48 -34.55 -28.53 1.26
CA ILE A 48 -34.83 -27.56 0.18
C ILE A 48 -34.12 -27.98 -1.11
N LEU A 49 -32.83 -28.35 -1.06
CA LEU A 49 -32.09 -28.81 -2.24
C LEU A 49 -32.69 -30.09 -2.85
N ASP A 50 -33.11 -31.04 -2.02
CA ASP A 50 -33.65 -32.33 -2.48
C ASP A 50 -35.07 -32.22 -3.08
N ASN A 51 -35.89 -31.25 -2.64
CA ASN A 51 -37.32 -31.19 -2.98
C ASN A 51 -37.74 -29.96 -3.80
N SER A 52 -37.02 -28.84 -3.72
CA SER A 52 -37.38 -27.61 -4.43
C SER A 52 -36.88 -27.61 -5.87
N ARG A 53 -37.72 -27.14 -6.80
CA ARG A 53 -37.33 -26.82 -8.19
C ARG A 53 -37.14 -25.32 -8.43
N SER A 54 -37.39 -24.48 -7.41
CA SER A 54 -37.20 -23.03 -7.53
C SER A 54 -35.71 -22.70 -7.49
N PRO A 55 -35.15 -22.03 -8.52
CA PRO A 55 -33.73 -21.72 -8.55
C PRO A 55 -33.34 -20.70 -7.47
N TYR A 56 -34.26 -19.81 -7.06
CA TYR A 56 -34.03 -18.87 -5.95
C TYR A 56 -33.98 -19.56 -4.59
N ALA A 57 -34.81 -20.59 -4.36
CA ALA A 57 -34.77 -21.37 -3.12
C ALA A 57 -33.50 -22.24 -3.05
N GLN A 58 -33.08 -22.83 -4.16
CA GLN A 58 -31.80 -23.56 -4.27
C GLN A 58 -30.60 -22.63 -4.04
N LEU A 59 -30.65 -21.40 -4.55
CA LEU A 59 -29.63 -20.38 -4.31
C LEU A 59 -29.57 -19.99 -2.83
N LEU A 60 -30.71 -19.73 -2.18
CA LEU A 60 -30.77 -19.46 -0.74
C LEU A 60 -30.17 -20.59 0.09
N ALA A 61 -30.50 -21.85 -0.26
CA ALA A 61 -29.96 -23.01 0.44
C ALA A 61 -28.44 -23.07 0.29
N SER A 62 -27.94 -22.88 -0.93
CA SER A 62 -26.51 -22.91 -1.22
C SER A 62 -25.73 -21.76 -0.54
N SER A 63 -26.25 -20.53 -0.57
CA SER A 63 -25.61 -19.37 0.06
C SER A 63 -25.61 -19.47 1.58
N SER A 64 -26.71 -19.92 2.19
CA SER A 64 -26.82 -20.12 3.63
C SER A 64 -25.88 -21.21 4.11
N LEU A 65 -25.80 -22.35 3.39
CA LEU A 65 -24.84 -23.42 3.70
C LEU A 65 -23.39 -22.93 3.58
N THR A 66 -23.07 -22.11 2.58
CA THR A 66 -21.72 -21.54 2.39
C THR A 66 -21.34 -20.63 3.55
N LYS A 67 -22.28 -19.78 4.00
CA LYS A 67 -22.10 -18.91 5.17
C LYS A 67 -21.87 -19.74 6.44
N LEU A 68 -22.75 -20.70 6.72
CA LEU A 68 -22.65 -21.57 7.90
C LEU A 68 -21.31 -22.33 7.94
N LEU A 69 -20.85 -22.85 6.80
CA LEU A 69 -19.55 -23.54 6.69
C LEU A 69 -18.36 -22.60 6.96
N THR A 70 -18.48 -21.34 6.56
CA THR A 70 -17.39 -20.37 6.69
C THR A 70 -17.28 -19.87 8.13
N GLU A 71 -18.42 -19.53 8.74
CA GLU A 71 -18.52 -18.91 10.07
C GLU A 71 -18.47 -19.91 11.23
N HIS A 72 -18.95 -21.15 11.03
CA HIS A 72 -18.99 -22.17 12.08
C HIS A 72 -18.01 -23.33 11.82
N SER A 73 -17.51 -23.92 12.91
CA SER A 73 -16.66 -25.12 12.85
C SER A 73 -17.52 -26.39 12.89
N LEU A 74 -17.80 -26.99 11.73
CA LEU A 74 -18.49 -28.27 11.64
C LEU A 74 -17.56 -29.47 11.92
N ASN A 75 -18.13 -30.58 12.40
CA ASN A 75 -17.43 -31.85 12.58
C ASN A 75 -16.83 -32.35 11.24
N PRO A 76 -15.55 -32.79 11.21
CA PRO A 76 -14.90 -33.38 10.03
C PRO A 76 -15.73 -34.44 9.30
N SER A 77 -16.40 -35.35 10.02
CA SER A 77 -17.21 -36.41 9.38
C SER A 77 -18.41 -35.84 8.62
N VAL A 78 -19.13 -34.91 9.24
CA VAL A 78 -20.28 -34.22 8.63
C VAL A 78 -19.84 -33.44 7.39
N ARG A 79 -18.66 -32.81 7.43
CA ARG A 79 -18.12 -32.06 6.29
C ARG A 79 -17.78 -32.99 5.11
N ALA A 80 -17.23 -34.16 5.39
CA ALA A 80 -16.97 -35.18 4.37
C ALA A 80 -18.28 -35.68 3.74
N ASP A 81 -19.30 -35.95 4.56
CA ASP A 81 -20.63 -36.36 4.08
C ASP A 81 -21.29 -35.26 3.24
N MET A 82 -21.19 -33.99 3.65
CA MET A 82 -21.68 -32.84 2.89
C MET A 82 -21.00 -32.73 1.52
N LYS A 83 -19.67 -32.88 1.46
CA LYS A 83 -18.91 -32.86 0.21
C LYS A 83 -19.40 -33.95 -0.74
N ASN A 84 -19.54 -35.19 -0.26
CA ASN A 84 -20.01 -36.32 -1.07
C ASN A 84 -21.46 -36.13 -1.55
N TYR A 85 -22.32 -35.57 -0.69
CA TYR A 85 -23.69 -35.22 -1.05
C TYR A 85 -23.73 -34.16 -2.16
N PHE A 86 -23.02 -33.03 -2.02
CA PHE A 86 -23.02 -31.97 -3.03
C PHE A 86 -22.44 -32.45 -4.37
N LEU A 87 -21.40 -33.27 -4.34
CA LEU A 87 -20.82 -33.88 -5.54
C LEU A 87 -21.85 -34.79 -6.24
N SER A 88 -22.54 -35.65 -5.49
CA SER A 88 -23.58 -36.54 -6.01
C SER A 88 -24.79 -35.77 -6.55
N PHE A 89 -25.19 -34.70 -5.86
CA PHE A 89 -26.28 -33.82 -6.27
C PHE A 89 -25.98 -33.12 -7.59
N LEU A 90 -24.79 -32.51 -7.70
CA LEU A 90 -24.33 -31.88 -8.96
C LEU A 90 -24.24 -32.90 -10.09
N ASN A 91 -23.79 -34.11 -9.81
CA ASN A 91 -23.72 -35.18 -10.79
C ASN A 91 -25.11 -35.54 -11.36
N SER A 92 -26.10 -35.73 -10.50
CA SER A 92 -27.46 -36.12 -10.94
C SER A 92 -28.24 -34.99 -11.61
N ASN A 93 -27.96 -33.73 -11.25
CA ASN A 93 -28.78 -32.58 -11.65
C ASN A 93 -28.10 -31.59 -12.62
N CYS A 94 -26.86 -31.83 -13.07
CA CYS A 94 -26.10 -30.89 -13.89
C CYS A 94 -26.80 -30.40 -15.17
N GLY A 95 -27.72 -31.19 -15.74
CA GLY A 95 -28.50 -30.80 -16.93
C GLY A 95 -29.74 -29.95 -16.65
N ASN A 96 -30.20 -29.88 -15.39
CA ASN A 96 -31.49 -29.29 -15.00
C ASN A 96 -31.35 -28.04 -14.09
N LEU A 97 -30.13 -27.66 -13.72
CA LEU A 97 -29.87 -26.52 -12.85
C LEU A 97 -29.63 -25.24 -13.66
N GLU A 98 -30.20 -24.13 -13.19
CA GLU A 98 -29.88 -22.80 -13.70
C GLU A 98 -28.40 -22.45 -13.49
N HIS A 99 -27.81 -21.67 -14.41
CA HIS A 99 -26.36 -21.42 -14.42
C HIS A 99 -25.85 -20.81 -13.11
N PHE A 100 -26.58 -19.82 -12.55
CA PHE A 100 -26.19 -19.16 -11.31
C PHE A 100 -26.32 -20.08 -10.08
N VAL A 101 -27.31 -20.97 -10.05
CA VAL A 101 -27.48 -21.97 -8.98
C VAL A 101 -26.36 -22.98 -9.02
N ALA A 102 -26.03 -23.49 -10.21
CA ALA A 102 -24.88 -24.34 -10.39
C ALA A 102 -23.58 -23.64 -9.91
N SER A 103 -23.44 -22.31 -10.10
CA SER A 103 -22.24 -21.56 -9.66
C SER A 103 -22.13 -21.58 -8.16
N SER A 104 -23.24 -21.26 -7.48
CA SER A 104 -23.32 -21.25 -6.03
C SER A 104 -23.06 -22.63 -5.44
N LEU A 105 -23.63 -23.70 -6.02
CA LEU A 105 -23.43 -25.07 -5.54
C LEU A 105 -22.00 -25.58 -5.77
N VAL A 106 -21.38 -25.23 -6.90
CA VAL A 106 -19.97 -25.55 -7.15
C VAL A 106 -19.07 -24.80 -6.17
N GLN A 107 -19.34 -23.51 -5.91
CA GLN A 107 -18.61 -22.76 -4.90
C GLN A 107 -18.76 -23.39 -3.50
N LEU A 108 -19.97 -23.78 -3.12
CA LEU A 108 -20.25 -24.49 -1.87
C LEU A 108 -19.43 -25.78 -1.76
N LEU A 109 -19.40 -26.61 -2.82
CA LEU A 109 -18.59 -27.83 -2.88
C LEU A 109 -17.08 -27.53 -2.70
N CYS A 110 -16.54 -26.57 -3.46
CA CYS A 110 -15.13 -26.19 -3.40
C CYS A 110 -14.75 -25.58 -2.04
N ARG A 111 -15.60 -24.72 -1.46
CA ARG A 111 -15.42 -24.15 -0.12
C ARG A 111 -15.43 -25.24 0.95
N THR A 112 -16.32 -26.22 0.83
CA THR A 112 -16.37 -27.40 1.71
C THR A 112 -15.06 -28.19 1.63
N ALA A 113 -14.57 -28.46 0.41
CA ALA A 113 -13.31 -29.18 0.20
C ALA A 113 -12.09 -28.40 0.72
N LYS A 114 -12.03 -27.07 0.51
CA LYS A 114 -10.96 -26.21 1.02
C LYS A 114 -10.91 -26.18 2.55
N LEU A 115 -12.06 -26.00 3.20
CA LEU A 115 -12.12 -25.95 4.67
C LEU A 115 -11.83 -27.32 5.28
N GLY A 116 -12.21 -28.41 4.60
CA GLY A 116 -11.91 -29.78 4.98
C GLY A 116 -10.58 -30.34 4.45
N TRP A 117 -9.70 -29.51 3.89
CA TRP A 117 -8.55 -29.98 3.11
C TRP A 117 -7.62 -30.93 3.89
N PHE A 118 -7.51 -30.73 5.20
CA PHE A 118 -6.71 -31.57 6.10
C PHE A 118 -7.55 -32.54 6.96
N ASP A 119 -8.87 -32.50 6.86
CA ASP A 119 -9.77 -33.36 7.64
C ASP A 119 -9.76 -34.81 7.15
N SER A 120 -9.71 -35.01 5.83
CA SER A 120 -9.80 -36.32 5.19
C SER A 120 -9.20 -36.30 3.78
N ASP A 121 -8.65 -37.44 3.33
CA ASP A 121 -8.21 -37.63 1.94
C ASP A 121 -9.35 -37.46 0.93
N THR A 122 -10.59 -37.69 1.37
CA THR A 122 -11.78 -37.48 0.53
C THR A 122 -11.80 -36.05 -0.03
N HIS A 123 -11.51 -35.02 0.77
CA HIS A 123 -11.50 -33.63 0.29
C HIS A 123 -10.39 -33.36 -0.74
N ARG A 124 -9.23 -34.01 -0.59
CA ARG A 124 -8.09 -33.89 -1.52
C ARG A 124 -8.36 -34.57 -2.87
N ALA A 125 -9.25 -35.55 -2.92
CA ALA A 125 -9.65 -36.24 -4.14
C ALA A 125 -10.53 -35.39 -5.10
N ILE A 126 -10.89 -34.15 -4.74
CA ILE A 126 -11.81 -33.30 -5.53
C ILE A 126 -11.39 -33.10 -6.99
N VAL A 127 -10.09 -33.10 -7.29
CA VAL A 127 -9.60 -32.99 -8.69
C VAL A 127 -9.87 -34.28 -9.47
N ASP A 128 -9.65 -35.43 -8.85
CA ASP A 128 -9.92 -36.74 -9.46
C ASP A 128 -11.45 -36.95 -9.60
N ASP A 129 -12.23 -36.50 -8.61
CA ASP A 129 -13.70 -36.50 -8.66
C ASP A 129 -14.24 -35.64 -9.82
N ALA A 130 -13.70 -34.43 -9.99
CA ALA A 130 -14.10 -33.53 -11.07
C ALA A 130 -13.67 -34.08 -12.45
N LYS A 131 -12.55 -34.79 -12.53
CA LYS A 131 -12.13 -35.50 -13.75
C LYS A 131 -13.14 -36.57 -14.16
N ALA A 132 -13.71 -37.30 -13.19
CA ALA A 132 -14.73 -38.32 -13.47
C ALA A 132 -16.01 -37.75 -14.13
N PHE A 133 -16.31 -36.46 -13.97
CA PHE A 133 -17.41 -35.80 -14.71
C PHE A 133 -17.11 -35.71 -16.21
N LEU A 134 -15.85 -35.54 -16.59
CA LEU A 134 -15.44 -35.45 -17.99
C LEU A 134 -15.60 -36.81 -18.69
N GLU A 135 -15.41 -37.92 -17.97
CA GLU A 135 -15.50 -39.27 -18.55
C GLU A 135 -16.95 -39.70 -18.88
N LYS A 136 -17.98 -38.97 -18.41
CA LYS A 136 -19.40 -39.33 -18.58
C LYS A 136 -20.01 -39.00 -19.93
N GLY A 137 -19.27 -38.37 -20.84
CA GLY A 137 -19.71 -38.17 -22.23
C GLY A 137 -20.81 -37.13 -22.48
N SER A 138 -21.42 -36.55 -21.42
CA SER A 138 -22.50 -35.55 -21.55
C SER A 138 -21.97 -34.11 -21.46
N PRO A 139 -22.36 -33.19 -22.36
CA PRO A 139 -21.88 -31.80 -22.36
C PRO A 139 -22.11 -31.06 -21.03
N ALA A 140 -23.20 -31.35 -20.33
CA ALA A 140 -23.51 -30.75 -19.03
C ALA A 140 -22.55 -31.23 -17.94
N HIS A 141 -22.19 -32.51 -17.96
CA HIS A 141 -21.21 -33.08 -17.03
C HIS A 141 -19.82 -32.51 -17.31
N TYR A 142 -19.42 -32.41 -18.59
CA TYR A 142 -18.14 -31.80 -18.99
C TYR A 142 -17.99 -30.36 -18.46
N LEU A 143 -18.98 -29.51 -18.72
CA LEU A 143 -18.94 -28.11 -18.29
C LEU A 143 -18.92 -28.00 -16.76
N THR A 144 -19.68 -28.86 -16.07
CA THR A 144 -19.72 -28.89 -14.61
C THR A 144 -18.38 -29.33 -14.02
N GLY A 145 -17.73 -30.36 -14.59
CA GLY A 145 -16.41 -30.82 -14.17
C GLY A 145 -15.33 -29.74 -14.31
N LEU A 146 -15.27 -29.06 -15.47
CA LEU A 146 -14.35 -27.93 -15.69
C LEU A 146 -14.63 -26.78 -14.74
N ARG A 147 -15.92 -26.51 -14.45
CA ARG A 147 -16.30 -25.46 -13.51
C ARG A 147 -15.90 -25.77 -12.08
N ILE A 148 -16.04 -27.03 -11.64
CA ILE A 148 -15.57 -27.50 -10.34
C ILE A 148 -14.05 -27.29 -10.23
N LEU A 149 -13.28 -27.70 -11.25
CA LEU A 149 -11.83 -27.51 -11.25
C LEU A 149 -11.46 -26.03 -11.20
N ASN A 150 -12.07 -25.19 -12.04
CA ASN A 150 -11.76 -23.76 -12.10
C ASN A 150 -12.09 -23.06 -10.77
N THR A 151 -13.29 -23.30 -10.23
CA THR A 151 -13.69 -22.73 -8.94
C THR A 151 -12.83 -23.26 -7.80
N MET A 152 -12.39 -24.51 -7.83
CA MET A 152 -11.48 -25.06 -6.82
C MET A 152 -10.12 -24.34 -6.83
N VAL A 153 -9.55 -24.11 -8.01
CA VAL A 153 -8.29 -23.36 -8.15
C VAL A 153 -8.45 -21.93 -7.62
N MET A 154 -9.53 -21.24 -8.00
CA MET A 154 -9.81 -19.86 -7.52
C MET A 154 -10.03 -19.81 -6.00
N GLU A 155 -10.83 -20.74 -5.46
CA GLU A 155 -11.07 -20.86 -4.01
C GLU A 155 -9.77 -21.12 -3.26
N MET A 156 -8.86 -21.94 -3.79
CA MET A 156 -7.55 -22.18 -3.18
C MET A 156 -6.60 -20.98 -3.29
N ASN A 157 -6.80 -20.10 -4.26
CA ASN A 157 -5.96 -18.92 -4.49
C ASN A 157 -6.40 -17.70 -3.67
N GLN A 158 -7.67 -17.62 -3.26
CA GLN A 158 -8.23 -16.48 -2.51
C GLN A 158 -8.33 -16.75 -1.00
N ALA A 159 -8.07 -15.74 -0.17
CA ALA A 159 -8.22 -15.86 1.28
C ALA A 159 -9.70 -16.02 1.70
N THR A 160 -9.98 -16.94 2.62
CA THR A 160 -11.34 -17.13 3.15
C THR A 160 -11.64 -16.07 4.23
N PRO A 161 -12.73 -15.28 4.11
CA PRO A 161 -13.14 -14.34 5.16
C PRO A 161 -13.32 -15.02 6.51
N GLY A 162 -12.88 -14.37 7.59
CA GLY A 162 -12.99 -14.90 8.97
C GLY A 162 -11.98 -16.00 9.33
N ARG A 163 -11.08 -16.39 8.42
CA ARG A 163 -9.99 -17.34 8.68
C ARG A 163 -8.63 -16.64 8.65
N THR A 164 -7.66 -17.18 9.39
CA THR A 164 -6.30 -16.62 9.38
C THR A 164 -5.63 -16.89 8.03
N LEU A 165 -4.74 -15.99 7.61
CA LEU A 165 -3.97 -16.16 6.37
C LEU A 165 -3.11 -17.43 6.43
N THR A 166 -2.64 -17.80 7.62
CA THR A 166 -1.91 -19.04 7.93
C THR A 166 -2.67 -20.30 7.54
N GLN A 167 -3.95 -20.38 7.95
CA GLN A 167 -4.82 -21.52 7.65
C GLN A 167 -5.06 -21.63 6.14
N HIS A 168 -5.28 -20.48 5.48
CA HIS A 168 -5.43 -20.43 4.03
C HIS A 168 -4.15 -20.88 3.31
N ARG A 169 -2.98 -20.33 3.68
CA ARG A 169 -1.69 -20.66 3.06
C ARG A 169 -1.34 -22.13 3.20
N LYS A 170 -1.60 -22.75 4.36
CA LYS A 170 -1.35 -24.18 4.57
C LYS A 170 -2.10 -25.04 3.54
N ALA A 171 -3.37 -24.76 3.30
CA ALA A 171 -4.19 -25.49 2.31
C ALA A 171 -3.74 -25.18 0.87
N ALA A 172 -3.52 -23.90 0.54
CA ALA A 172 -3.11 -23.46 -0.79
C ALA A 172 -1.78 -24.06 -1.24
N VAL A 173 -0.77 -24.09 -0.35
CA VAL A 173 0.56 -24.68 -0.62
C VAL A 173 0.45 -26.19 -0.84
N ASN A 174 -0.31 -26.90 -0.01
CA ASN A 174 -0.49 -28.33 -0.20
C ASN A 174 -1.26 -28.66 -1.49
N PHE A 175 -2.27 -27.87 -1.85
CA PHE A 175 -2.99 -27.98 -3.13
C PHE A 175 -2.08 -27.75 -4.34
N ARG A 176 -1.24 -26.71 -4.29
CA ARG A 176 -0.22 -26.40 -5.31
C ARG A 176 0.67 -27.60 -5.62
N ASP A 177 1.14 -28.28 -4.57
CA ASP A 177 2.13 -29.35 -4.69
C ASP A 177 1.52 -30.70 -5.10
N THR A 178 0.26 -30.97 -4.71
CA THR A 178 -0.36 -32.29 -4.86
C THR A 178 -1.42 -32.39 -5.96
N ALA A 179 -2.10 -31.29 -6.30
CA ALA A 179 -3.34 -31.33 -7.08
C ALA A 179 -3.38 -30.33 -8.25
N LEU A 180 -2.75 -29.16 -8.13
CA LEU A 180 -2.83 -28.09 -9.14
C LEU A 180 -2.28 -28.52 -10.52
N LEU A 181 -1.17 -29.29 -10.56
CA LEU A 181 -0.63 -29.81 -11.83
C LEU A 181 -1.63 -30.74 -12.54
N LYS A 182 -2.33 -31.59 -11.79
CA LYS A 182 -3.35 -32.49 -12.35
C LYS A 182 -4.48 -31.69 -12.99
N ALA A 183 -4.94 -30.63 -12.33
CA ALA A 183 -5.97 -29.74 -12.88
C ALA A 183 -5.50 -29.06 -14.19
N PHE A 184 -4.24 -28.61 -14.23
CA PHE A 184 -3.64 -28.06 -15.44
C PHE A 184 -3.57 -29.09 -16.58
N GLN A 185 -3.12 -30.31 -16.31
CA GLN A 185 -3.07 -31.39 -17.31
C GLN A 185 -4.46 -31.74 -17.87
N VAL A 186 -5.48 -31.77 -17.01
CA VAL A 186 -6.87 -31.96 -17.43
C VAL A 186 -7.32 -30.85 -18.39
N SER A 187 -6.94 -29.59 -18.13
CA SER A 187 -7.25 -28.48 -19.04
C SER A 187 -6.62 -28.65 -20.42
N LEU A 188 -5.37 -29.14 -20.50
CA LEU A 188 -4.68 -29.39 -21.76
C LEU A 188 -5.33 -30.53 -22.55
N LEU A 189 -5.69 -31.63 -21.87
CA LEU A 189 -6.39 -32.75 -22.50
C LEU A 189 -7.75 -32.32 -23.05
N ALA A 190 -8.51 -31.52 -22.30
CA ALA A 190 -9.80 -31.01 -22.74
C ALA A 190 -9.66 -30.07 -23.97
N LEU A 191 -8.60 -29.26 -24.04
CA LEU A 191 -8.29 -28.43 -25.20
C LEU A 191 -7.87 -29.25 -26.43
N GLN A 192 -7.11 -30.34 -26.23
CA GLN A 192 -6.75 -31.27 -27.31
C GLN A 192 -7.98 -31.99 -27.86
N GLU A 193 -8.89 -32.44 -26.99
CA GLU A 193 -10.14 -33.06 -27.39
C GLU A 193 -11.04 -32.09 -28.17
N LEU A 194 -11.08 -30.81 -27.75
CA LEU A 194 -11.77 -29.75 -28.49
C LEU A 194 -11.18 -29.56 -29.89
N ALA A 195 -9.84 -29.56 -30.01
CA ALA A 195 -9.16 -29.42 -31.29
C ALA A 195 -9.42 -30.64 -32.20
N ALA A 196 -9.41 -31.86 -31.64
CA ALA A 196 -9.65 -33.10 -32.38
C ALA A 196 -11.10 -33.25 -32.87
N ARG A 197 -12.08 -32.76 -32.11
CA ARG A 197 -13.52 -32.83 -32.44
C ARG A 197 -14.04 -31.63 -33.24
N GLY A 198 -13.14 -30.81 -33.80
CA GLY A 198 -13.46 -29.53 -34.45
C GLY A 198 -14.41 -29.54 -35.66
N ALA A 199 -14.89 -30.71 -36.11
CA ALA A 199 -15.90 -30.88 -37.17
C ALA A 199 -17.34 -30.99 -36.67
N ASP A 200 -17.58 -31.14 -35.35
CA ASP A 200 -18.91 -31.34 -34.79
C ASP A 200 -19.54 -30.00 -34.36
N ASP A 201 -20.44 -29.46 -35.20
CA ASP A 201 -21.12 -28.15 -35.01
C ASP A 201 -21.84 -28.02 -33.65
N LYS A 202 -22.16 -29.15 -33.00
CA LYS A 202 -22.82 -29.20 -31.68
C LYS A 202 -21.92 -28.77 -30.51
N LEU A 203 -20.60 -28.96 -30.61
CA LEU A 203 -19.62 -28.55 -29.60
C LEU A 203 -19.14 -27.11 -29.83
N ARG A 204 -19.03 -26.69 -31.10
CA ARG A 204 -18.73 -25.29 -31.48
C ARG A 204 -19.90 -24.33 -31.20
N GLY A 205 -21.15 -24.76 -31.39
CA GLY A 205 -22.35 -23.96 -31.17
C GLY A 205 -22.67 -23.62 -29.69
N ARG A 206 -21.95 -24.20 -28.72
CA ARG A 206 -22.07 -23.88 -27.29
C ARG A 206 -20.80 -23.18 -26.81
N GLY A 207 -20.68 -21.88 -27.06
CA GLY A 207 -19.50 -21.04 -26.81
C GLY A 207 -18.89 -21.08 -25.38
N GLY A 208 -19.52 -21.75 -24.41
CA GLY A 208 -18.98 -21.91 -23.05
C GLY A 208 -17.88 -22.98 -22.89
N PHE A 209 -17.78 -23.99 -23.77
CA PHE A 209 -16.85 -25.11 -23.54
C PHE A 209 -15.37 -24.73 -23.71
N GLY A 210 -15.00 -24.13 -24.84
CA GLY A 210 -13.62 -23.65 -25.05
C GLY A 210 -13.20 -22.60 -24.02
N VAL A 211 -14.13 -21.73 -23.62
CA VAL A 211 -13.90 -20.69 -22.61
C VAL A 211 -13.62 -21.32 -21.26
N ALA A 212 -14.39 -22.35 -20.87
CA ALA A 212 -14.16 -23.07 -19.61
C ALA A 212 -12.79 -23.76 -19.57
N CYS A 213 -12.35 -24.38 -20.66
CA CYS A 213 -11.04 -25.03 -20.74
C CYS A 213 -9.89 -24.02 -20.61
N LEU A 214 -9.95 -22.90 -21.36
CA LEU A 214 -8.93 -21.86 -21.32
C LEU A 214 -8.91 -21.12 -19.98
N ASN A 215 -10.07 -20.85 -19.37
CA ASN A 215 -10.15 -20.23 -18.05
C ASN A 215 -9.51 -21.11 -16.98
N LEU A 216 -9.74 -22.44 -17.02
CA LEU A 216 -9.08 -23.37 -16.11
C LEU A 216 -7.55 -23.35 -16.29
N ALA A 217 -7.07 -23.42 -17.54
CA ALA A 217 -5.64 -23.34 -17.84
C ALA A 217 -5.03 -22.03 -17.32
N LEU A 218 -5.72 -20.91 -17.54
CA LEU A 218 -5.28 -19.59 -17.09
C LEU A 218 -5.28 -19.48 -15.56
N ALA A 219 -6.31 -19.98 -14.89
CA ALA A 219 -6.40 -19.99 -13.43
C ALA A 219 -5.26 -20.81 -12.81
N CYS A 220 -4.94 -21.98 -13.40
CA CYS A 220 -3.81 -22.80 -12.98
C CYS A 220 -2.46 -22.08 -13.16
N LEU A 221 -2.26 -21.41 -14.30
CA LEU A 221 -1.02 -20.67 -14.58
C LEU A 221 -0.90 -19.36 -13.79
N SER A 222 -2.01 -18.80 -13.32
CA SER A 222 -2.07 -17.54 -12.56
C SER A 222 -2.17 -17.76 -11.04
N PHE A 223 -1.99 -19.00 -10.57
CA PHE A 223 -1.99 -19.34 -9.16
C PHE A 223 -0.85 -18.62 -8.40
N ASP A 224 -1.08 -18.17 -7.17
CA ASP A 224 -0.04 -17.56 -6.32
C ASP A 224 0.90 -18.65 -5.78
N PHE A 225 1.91 -18.99 -6.59
CA PHE A 225 2.89 -20.03 -6.27
C PHE A 225 3.78 -19.69 -5.07
N VAL A 226 3.97 -18.40 -4.76
CA VAL A 226 4.96 -17.92 -3.77
C VAL A 226 4.32 -17.57 -2.44
N GLY A 227 3.08 -17.08 -2.45
CA GLY A 227 2.37 -16.74 -1.22
C GLY A 227 2.41 -15.26 -0.86
N THR A 228 2.71 -14.38 -1.81
CA THR A 228 2.95 -12.95 -1.58
C THR A 228 2.00 -12.01 -2.33
N CYS A 229 1.16 -12.52 -3.24
CA CYS A 229 0.27 -11.68 -4.04
C CYS A 229 -1.10 -11.56 -3.36
N LEU A 230 -1.28 -10.52 -2.55
CA LEU A 230 -2.60 -10.12 -2.01
C LEU A 230 -3.35 -9.15 -2.94
N ASP A 231 -2.71 -8.73 -4.03
CA ASP A 231 -3.21 -7.68 -4.92
C ASP A 231 -3.18 -8.16 -6.37
N GLU A 232 -4.37 -8.42 -6.94
CA GLU A 232 -4.57 -8.75 -8.35
C GLU A 232 -4.13 -7.60 -9.29
N SER A 233 -3.98 -6.37 -8.77
CA SER A 233 -3.53 -5.20 -9.53
C SER A 233 -2.00 -5.05 -9.61
N SER A 234 -1.23 -5.86 -8.88
CA SER A 234 0.24 -5.82 -8.97
C SER A 234 0.72 -6.47 -10.28
N GLU A 235 0.90 -5.66 -11.32
CA GLU A 235 1.39 -6.11 -12.64
C GLU A 235 2.86 -6.61 -12.60
N GLU A 236 3.53 -6.49 -11.45
CA GLU A 236 4.92 -6.85 -11.18
C GLU A 236 5.15 -8.34 -10.83
N LEU A 237 4.39 -9.30 -11.39
CA LEU A 237 4.81 -10.71 -11.28
C LEU A 237 6.11 -10.93 -12.08
N CYS A 238 7.25 -10.75 -11.43
CA CYS A 238 8.59 -10.72 -12.04
C CYS A 238 9.17 -12.10 -12.38
N THR A 239 8.41 -13.19 -12.25
CA THR A 239 8.62 -14.52 -12.86
C THR A 239 7.64 -15.49 -12.18
N ILE A 240 7.03 -16.41 -12.94
CA ILE A 240 6.15 -17.43 -12.37
C ILE A 240 7.01 -18.57 -11.80
N GLN A 241 6.86 -18.81 -10.50
CA GLN A 241 7.64 -19.77 -9.72
C GLN A 241 6.96 -21.16 -9.66
N VAL A 242 6.62 -21.72 -10.83
CA VAL A 242 6.00 -23.06 -10.88
C VAL A 242 6.92 -24.16 -10.31
N PRO A 243 6.36 -25.20 -9.65
CA PRO A 243 7.12 -26.36 -9.16
C PRO A 243 7.84 -27.11 -10.29
N SER A 244 8.94 -27.80 -9.96
CA SER A 244 9.72 -28.57 -10.93
C SER A 244 8.94 -29.72 -11.58
N SER A 245 7.89 -30.21 -10.94
CA SER A 245 6.97 -31.23 -11.47
C SER A 245 6.23 -30.78 -12.74
N TRP A 246 6.10 -29.47 -12.98
CA TRP A 246 5.44 -28.92 -14.17
C TRP A 246 6.31 -28.96 -15.42
N ARG A 247 7.62 -29.24 -15.28
CA ARG A 247 8.60 -29.21 -16.36
C ARG A 247 8.13 -29.98 -17.62
N PRO A 248 7.63 -31.24 -17.54
CA PRO A 248 7.23 -31.98 -18.74
C PRO A 248 6.10 -31.31 -19.51
N ALA A 249 5.16 -30.65 -18.81
CA ALA A 249 4.03 -29.97 -19.46
C ALA A 249 4.45 -28.65 -20.12
N VAL A 250 5.44 -27.95 -19.55
CA VAL A 250 5.93 -26.66 -20.08
C VAL A 250 6.92 -26.85 -21.23
N GLU A 251 7.80 -27.86 -21.17
CA GLU A 251 8.78 -28.14 -22.22
C GLU A 251 8.15 -28.78 -23.48
N ASP A 252 6.97 -29.41 -23.34
CA ASP A 252 6.25 -30.04 -24.45
C ASP A 252 5.90 -29.01 -25.55
N PRO A 253 6.42 -29.20 -26.79
CA PRO A 253 6.07 -28.35 -27.93
C PRO A 253 4.56 -28.23 -28.19
N ALA A 254 3.79 -29.29 -27.89
CA ALA A 254 2.36 -29.33 -28.15
C ALA A 254 1.59 -28.33 -27.26
N THR A 255 2.08 -28.05 -26.04
CA THR A 255 1.41 -27.14 -25.11
C THR A 255 1.33 -25.72 -25.67
N LEU A 256 2.46 -25.15 -26.08
CA LEU A 256 2.48 -23.80 -26.64
C LEU A 256 1.72 -23.73 -27.98
N LYS A 257 1.88 -24.76 -28.82
CA LYS A 257 1.17 -24.87 -30.09
C LYS A 257 -0.34 -24.86 -29.88
N LEU A 258 -0.85 -25.56 -28.88
CA LEU A 258 -2.28 -25.63 -28.58
C LEU A 258 -2.87 -24.24 -28.30
N PHE A 259 -2.21 -23.42 -27.49
CA PHE A 259 -2.66 -22.05 -27.23
C PHE A 259 -2.56 -21.16 -28.47
N LEU A 260 -1.52 -21.32 -29.29
CA LEU A 260 -1.38 -20.61 -30.55
C LEU A 260 -2.47 -20.98 -31.57
N ASP A 261 -2.79 -22.27 -31.70
CA ASP A 261 -3.85 -22.77 -32.56
C ASP A 261 -5.22 -22.22 -32.11
N GLN A 262 -5.47 -22.16 -30.80
CA GLN A 262 -6.69 -21.55 -30.26
C GLN A 262 -6.74 -20.04 -30.52
N TYR A 263 -5.63 -19.32 -30.36
CA TYR A 263 -5.56 -17.89 -30.71
C TYR A 263 -5.85 -17.64 -32.19
N THR A 264 -5.24 -18.42 -33.09
CA THR A 264 -5.37 -18.23 -34.54
C THR A 264 -6.73 -18.68 -35.07
N GLY A 265 -7.31 -19.74 -34.49
CA GLY A 265 -8.57 -20.35 -34.93
C GLY A 265 -9.85 -19.77 -34.30
N SER A 266 -9.74 -18.80 -33.37
CA SER A 266 -10.89 -18.25 -32.63
C SER A 266 -10.89 -16.71 -32.57
N GLN A 267 -11.93 -16.15 -31.95
CA GLN A 267 -12.10 -14.72 -31.66
C GLN A 267 -12.24 -14.52 -30.14
N PRO A 268 -12.07 -13.29 -29.61
CA PRO A 268 -12.29 -12.99 -28.20
C PRO A 268 -13.70 -13.41 -27.76
N PRO A 269 -13.85 -13.98 -26.56
CA PRO A 269 -12.85 -14.06 -25.47
C PRO A 269 -11.88 -15.25 -25.57
N LEU A 270 -12.07 -16.20 -26.50
CA LEU A 270 -11.21 -17.40 -26.59
C LEU A 270 -9.77 -17.05 -26.99
N SER A 271 -9.61 -16.21 -28.01
CA SER A 271 -8.28 -15.84 -28.48
C SER A 271 -7.50 -15.04 -27.44
N SER A 272 -8.17 -14.12 -26.73
CA SER A 272 -7.53 -13.30 -25.69
C SER A 272 -7.14 -14.12 -24.47
N THR A 273 -7.98 -15.04 -24.01
CA THR A 273 -7.61 -15.97 -22.92
C THR A 273 -6.47 -16.91 -23.32
N ALA A 274 -6.46 -17.42 -24.57
CA ALA A 274 -5.35 -18.25 -25.06
C ALA A 274 -4.02 -17.49 -25.10
N LEU A 275 -4.06 -16.23 -25.52
CA LEU A 275 -2.90 -15.33 -25.51
C LEU A 275 -2.42 -15.05 -24.07
N GLU A 276 -3.33 -14.85 -23.12
CA GLU A 276 -2.96 -14.68 -21.72
C GLU A 276 -2.27 -15.94 -21.14
N CYS A 277 -2.72 -17.14 -21.48
CA CYS A 277 -2.00 -18.38 -21.14
C CYS A 277 -0.57 -18.38 -21.69
N MET A 278 -0.37 -17.90 -22.92
CA MET A 278 0.98 -17.76 -23.50
C MET A 278 1.82 -16.70 -22.76
N VAL A 279 1.23 -15.59 -22.33
CA VAL A 279 1.90 -14.58 -21.48
C VAL A 279 2.40 -15.21 -20.18
N ARG A 280 1.56 -16.04 -19.52
CA ARG A 280 1.96 -16.76 -18.30
C ARG A 280 3.07 -17.77 -18.58
N LEU A 281 2.99 -18.55 -19.67
CA LEU A 281 4.03 -19.50 -20.06
C LEU A 281 5.37 -18.81 -20.38
N ALA A 282 5.34 -17.68 -21.09
CA ALA A 282 6.54 -16.87 -21.33
C ALA A 282 7.16 -16.32 -20.03
N SER A 283 6.34 -16.20 -18.98
CA SER A 283 6.73 -15.67 -17.67
C SER A 283 7.37 -16.71 -16.74
N VAL A 284 7.47 -17.99 -17.13
CA VAL A 284 8.07 -19.06 -16.33
C VAL A 284 9.57 -18.85 -16.07
N ARG A 285 10.02 -19.17 -14.84
CA ARG A 285 11.42 -18.99 -14.41
C ARG A 285 12.43 -19.84 -15.20
N ARG A 286 13.64 -19.31 -15.37
CA ARG A 286 14.79 -19.99 -16.01
C ARG A 286 15.10 -21.36 -15.41
N SER A 287 15.06 -21.49 -14.09
CA SER A 287 15.44 -22.74 -13.38
C SER A 287 14.46 -23.90 -13.56
N LEU A 288 13.31 -23.71 -14.21
CA LEU A 288 12.42 -24.82 -14.52
C LEU A 288 13.01 -25.74 -15.59
N PHE A 289 13.66 -25.17 -16.61
CA PHE A 289 14.13 -25.89 -17.79
C PHE A 289 15.29 -26.84 -17.46
N THR A 290 15.31 -28.01 -18.10
CA THR A 290 16.37 -29.03 -17.94
C THR A 290 17.74 -28.55 -18.40
N SER A 291 17.78 -27.78 -19.49
CA SER A 291 19.01 -27.25 -20.07
C SER A 291 18.76 -25.91 -20.76
N GLU A 292 19.83 -25.14 -20.98
CA GLU A 292 19.76 -23.93 -21.81
C GLU A 292 19.33 -24.24 -23.25
N GLY A 293 19.62 -25.44 -23.77
CA GLY A 293 19.18 -25.87 -25.09
C GLY A 293 17.65 -26.01 -25.19
N GLU A 294 17.00 -26.64 -24.21
CA GLU A 294 15.53 -26.75 -24.19
C GLU A 294 14.87 -25.39 -23.96
N ARG A 295 15.44 -24.56 -23.07
CA ARG A 295 14.98 -23.18 -22.88
C ARG A 295 15.08 -22.36 -24.17
N PHE A 296 16.16 -22.52 -24.92
CA PHE A 296 16.36 -21.85 -26.21
C PHE A 296 15.37 -22.35 -27.28
N LYS A 297 15.07 -23.65 -27.35
CA LYS A 297 14.03 -24.18 -28.24
C LYS A 297 12.65 -23.61 -27.90
N PHE A 298 12.33 -23.49 -26.61
CA PHE A 298 11.07 -22.89 -26.16
C PHE A 298 10.99 -21.41 -26.54
N LEU A 299 12.08 -20.65 -26.36
CA LEU A 299 12.18 -19.25 -26.80
C LEU A 299 11.96 -19.10 -28.32
N ASN A 300 12.59 -19.94 -29.15
CA ASN A 300 12.41 -19.91 -30.60
C ASN A 300 10.93 -20.08 -30.99
N ARG A 301 10.21 -21.01 -30.34
CA ARG A 301 8.78 -21.19 -30.58
C ARG A 301 7.95 -19.99 -30.17
N LEU A 302 8.26 -19.35 -29.03
CA LEU A 302 7.58 -18.13 -28.57
C LEU A 302 7.78 -16.96 -29.53
N VAL A 303 9.02 -16.73 -30.00
CA VAL A 303 9.33 -15.66 -30.95
C VAL A 303 8.67 -15.93 -32.29
N ALA A 304 8.73 -17.17 -32.81
CA ALA A 304 8.02 -17.56 -34.03
C ALA A 304 6.50 -17.38 -33.90
N ALA A 305 5.92 -17.73 -32.75
CA ALA A 305 4.50 -17.53 -32.47
C ALA A 305 4.14 -16.03 -32.45
N SER A 306 4.88 -15.19 -31.72
CA SER A 306 4.62 -13.75 -31.70
C SER A 306 4.84 -13.10 -33.07
N ARG A 307 5.82 -13.58 -33.86
CA ARG A 307 6.03 -13.13 -35.24
C ARG A 307 4.82 -13.40 -36.13
N SER A 308 4.22 -14.59 -36.05
CA SER A 308 3.04 -14.91 -36.86
C SER A 308 1.82 -14.08 -36.46
N MET A 309 1.74 -13.65 -35.20
CA MET A 309 0.71 -12.71 -34.73
C MET A 309 0.90 -11.28 -35.26
N LEU A 310 2.14 -10.90 -35.58
CA LEU A 310 2.51 -9.58 -36.11
C LEU A 310 2.40 -9.49 -37.64
N ASP A 311 2.18 -10.61 -38.34
CA ASP A 311 2.05 -10.64 -39.79
C ASP A 311 0.92 -9.69 -40.25
N PRO A 312 1.11 -8.89 -41.32
CA PRO A 312 0.04 -8.10 -41.92
C PRO A 312 -1.29 -8.85 -42.13
N ALA A 313 -1.24 -10.15 -42.46
CA ALA A 313 -2.42 -10.99 -42.62
C ALA A 313 -3.21 -11.20 -41.30
N ALA A 314 -2.56 -11.03 -40.14
CA ALA A 314 -3.16 -11.17 -38.82
C ALA A 314 -3.77 -9.86 -38.26
N ARG A 315 -3.62 -8.71 -38.96
CA ARG A 315 -4.12 -7.39 -38.54
C ARG A 315 -5.60 -7.35 -38.10
N PRO A 316 -6.56 -8.06 -38.75
CA PRO A 316 -7.94 -8.06 -38.30
C PRO A 316 -8.13 -8.55 -36.85
N ARG A 317 -7.28 -9.47 -36.37
CA ARG A 317 -7.31 -9.94 -34.98
C ARG A 317 -6.70 -8.91 -34.03
N LEU A 318 -5.69 -8.17 -34.47
CA LEU A 318 -5.08 -7.07 -33.71
C LEU A 318 -5.96 -5.82 -33.68
N ALA A 319 -7.00 -5.72 -34.50
CA ALA A 319 -8.00 -4.66 -34.37
C ALA A 319 -8.85 -4.80 -33.09
N GLN A 320 -8.84 -5.98 -32.45
CA GLN A 320 -9.51 -6.21 -31.19
C GLN A 320 -8.61 -5.83 -30.02
N HIS A 321 -9.15 -5.00 -29.12
CA HIS A 321 -8.41 -4.40 -28.02
C HIS A 321 -7.75 -5.45 -27.09
N GLU A 322 -8.50 -6.50 -26.70
CA GLU A 322 -7.98 -7.55 -25.80
C GLU A 322 -6.78 -8.30 -26.39
N ASN A 323 -6.84 -8.66 -27.68
CA ASN A 323 -5.76 -9.38 -28.36
C ASN A 323 -4.52 -8.50 -28.53
N PHE A 324 -4.71 -7.24 -28.91
CA PHE A 324 -3.61 -6.28 -29.04
C PHE A 324 -2.90 -6.05 -27.71
N HIS A 325 -3.67 -5.83 -26.65
CA HIS A 325 -3.15 -5.65 -25.30
C HIS A 325 -2.39 -6.89 -24.82
N GLY A 326 -2.97 -8.09 -25.01
CA GLY A 326 -2.30 -9.36 -24.70
C GLY A 326 -0.98 -9.56 -25.45
N LEU A 327 -0.90 -9.15 -26.72
CA LEU A 327 0.32 -9.28 -27.52
C LEU A 327 1.41 -8.32 -27.00
N CYS A 328 1.05 -7.08 -26.69
CA CYS A 328 1.97 -6.10 -26.11
C CYS A 328 2.54 -6.60 -24.78
N ARG A 329 1.70 -7.22 -23.93
CA ARG A 329 2.15 -7.88 -22.69
C ARG A 329 3.08 -9.04 -22.96
N LEU A 330 2.77 -9.92 -23.92
CA LEU A 330 3.64 -11.04 -24.29
C LEU A 330 5.03 -10.55 -24.73
N LEU A 331 5.07 -9.56 -25.62
CA LEU A 331 6.32 -8.95 -26.10
C LEU A 331 7.13 -8.33 -24.95
N GLY A 332 6.46 -7.59 -24.05
CA GLY A 332 7.07 -7.04 -22.84
C GLY A 332 7.72 -8.10 -21.94
N ARG A 333 7.08 -9.27 -21.79
CA ARG A 333 7.58 -10.38 -20.95
C ARG A 333 8.77 -11.13 -21.54
N LEU A 334 8.91 -11.18 -22.86
CA LEU A 334 10.06 -11.85 -23.48
C LEU A 334 11.37 -11.23 -22.99
N LYS A 335 11.48 -9.90 -22.95
CA LYS A 335 12.72 -9.26 -22.50
C LYS A 335 12.95 -9.30 -20.98
N THR A 336 11.89 -9.39 -20.17
CA THR A 336 12.06 -9.54 -18.71
C THR A 336 12.63 -10.92 -18.36
N ASN A 337 12.31 -11.94 -19.15
CA ASN A 337 12.65 -13.34 -18.87
C ASN A 337 13.83 -13.90 -19.68
N TYR A 338 14.14 -13.28 -20.82
CA TYR A 338 15.23 -13.71 -21.71
C TYR A 338 16.20 -12.56 -21.94
N GLN A 339 17.49 -12.89 -21.94
CA GLN A 339 18.56 -11.91 -22.19
C GLN A 339 18.57 -11.48 -23.65
N LEU A 340 19.11 -10.28 -23.92
CA LEU A 340 19.22 -9.77 -25.29
C LEU A 340 20.04 -10.69 -26.18
N SER A 341 21.13 -11.27 -25.67
CA SER A 341 21.96 -12.25 -26.38
C SER A 341 21.18 -13.49 -26.81
N GLU A 342 20.24 -13.96 -25.97
CA GLU A 342 19.36 -15.09 -26.30
C GLU A 342 18.40 -14.71 -27.44
N LEU A 343 17.79 -13.51 -27.38
CA LEU A 343 16.84 -13.03 -28.39
C LEU A 343 17.48 -12.83 -29.77
N VAL A 344 18.67 -12.22 -29.83
CA VAL A 344 19.39 -11.99 -31.10
C VAL A 344 19.79 -13.31 -31.75
N SER A 345 19.97 -14.37 -30.96
CA SER A 345 20.35 -15.70 -31.45
C SER A 345 19.18 -16.51 -32.03
N VAL A 346 17.94 -16.06 -31.86
CA VAL A 346 16.73 -16.77 -32.30
C VAL A 346 16.57 -16.72 -33.83
N ASP A 347 16.05 -17.80 -34.40
CA ASP A 347 15.75 -17.89 -35.83
C ASP A 347 14.73 -16.83 -36.26
N GLY A 348 15.09 -16.01 -37.24
CA GLY A 348 14.21 -14.96 -37.77
C GLY A 348 14.08 -13.71 -36.89
N TYR A 349 15.04 -13.46 -35.98
CA TYR A 349 15.10 -12.25 -35.13
C TYR A 349 14.96 -10.95 -35.93
N THR A 350 15.66 -10.81 -37.05
CA THR A 350 15.68 -9.59 -37.88
C THR A 350 14.29 -9.11 -38.27
N ASP A 351 13.46 -9.99 -38.84
CA ASP A 351 12.12 -9.60 -39.26
C ASP A 351 11.19 -9.43 -38.06
N TRP A 352 11.40 -10.22 -36.99
CA TRP A 352 10.62 -10.10 -35.76
C TRP A 352 10.81 -8.74 -35.09
N ILE A 353 12.05 -8.30 -34.87
CA ILE A 353 12.33 -7.02 -34.20
C ILE A 353 11.87 -5.82 -35.04
N GLN A 354 11.94 -5.92 -36.37
CA GLN A 354 11.38 -4.91 -37.28
C GLN A 354 9.85 -4.86 -37.19
N ALA A 355 9.16 -6.00 -37.16
CA ALA A 355 7.71 -6.05 -37.02
C ALA A 355 7.25 -5.48 -35.66
N VAL A 356 7.98 -5.77 -34.58
CA VAL A 356 7.73 -5.19 -33.25
C VAL A 356 7.94 -3.67 -33.26
N ALA A 357 8.95 -3.16 -33.97
CA ALA A 357 9.19 -1.73 -34.11
C ALA A 357 8.04 -1.04 -34.85
N GLN A 358 7.58 -1.61 -35.96
CA GLN A 358 6.44 -1.11 -36.73
C GLN A 358 5.14 -1.10 -35.89
N LEU A 359 4.87 -2.18 -35.14
CA LEU A 359 3.76 -2.24 -34.21
C LEU A 359 3.86 -1.13 -33.15
N THR A 360 5.06 -0.91 -32.61
CA THR A 360 5.29 0.12 -31.58
C THR A 360 5.01 1.52 -32.12
N VAL A 361 5.51 1.85 -33.31
CA VAL A 361 5.25 3.15 -33.95
C VAL A 361 3.74 3.33 -34.20
N TYR A 362 3.07 2.29 -34.71
CA TYR A 362 1.62 2.32 -34.91
C TYR A 362 0.85 2.52 -33.60
N ALA A 363 1.21 1.80 -32.54
CA ALA A 363 0.59 1.93 -31.22
C ALA A 363 0.71 3.35 -30.66
N LEU A 364 1.89 3.97 -30.81
CA LEU A 364 2.12 5.34 -30.35
C LEU A 364 1.30 6.37 -31.13
N GLN A 365 1.15 6.19 -32.44
CA GLN A 365 0.32 7.05 -33.29
C GLN A 365 -1.18 6.90 -32.99
N GLN A 366 -1.61 5.70 -32.58
CA GLN A 366 -2.99 5.38 -32.19
C GLN A 366 -3.16 5.31 -30.66
N TRP A 367 -2.57 6.28 -29.95
CA TRP A 367 -2.50 6.28 -28.50
C TRP A 367 -3.86 6.24 -27.80
N GLU A 368 -4.91 6.80 -28.41
CA GLU A 368 -6.28 6.81 -27.85
C GLU A 368 -6.81 5.39 -27.62
N TRP A 369 -6.45 4.47 -28.51
CA TRP A 369 -6.89 3.07 -28.44
C TRP A 369 -5.82 2.16 -27.82
N ALA A 370 -4.54 2.49 -27.99
CA ALA A 370 -3.39 1.69 -27.53
C ALA A 370 -2.76 2.19 -26.22
N GLY A 371 -3.39 3.14 -25.51
CA GLY A 371 -2.78 3.89 -24.41
C GLY A 371 -2.13 3.00 -23.33
N SER A 372 -2.90 2.10 -22.73
CA SER A 372 -2.41 1.15 -21.71
C SER A 372 -1.37 0.17 -22.26
N ALA A 373 -1.52 -0.25 -23.51
CA ALA A 373 -0.60 -1.21 -24.15
C ALA A 373 0.77 -0.59 -24.50
N SER A 374 0.82 0.73 -24.72
CA SER A 374 2.04 1.46 -25.10
C SER A 374 3.12 1.36 -24.02
N TYR A 375 2.72 1.29 -22.75
CA TYR A 375 3.64 1.12 -21.62
C TYR A 375 4.48 -0.16 -21.74
N TYR A 376 3.87 -1.29 -22.09
CA TYR A 376 4.60 -2.56 -22.24
C TYR A 376 5.62 -2.52 -23.39
N LEU A 377 5.25 -1.87 -24.49
CA LEU A 377 6.13 -1.74 -25.67
C LEU A 377 7.31 -0.81 -25.35
N LEU A 378 7.06 0.37 -24.76
CA LEU A 378 8.13 1.28 -24.37
C LEU A 378 9.05 0.65 -23.31
N GLY A 379 8.49 -0.08 -22.35
CA GLY A 379 9.24 -0.84 -21.36
C GLY A 379 10.10 -1.95 -21.98
N LEU A 380 9.61 -2.64 -23.02
CA LEU A 380 10.40 -3.59 -23.80
C LEU A 380 11.64 -2.92 -24.40
N TRP A 381 11.45 -1.83 -25.15
CA TRP A 381 12.54 -1.13 -25.82
C TRP A 381 13.56 -0.53 -24.85
N SER A 382 13.10 0.05 -23.74
CA SER A 382 13.98 0.57 -22.67
C SER A 382 14.88 -0.53 -22.10
N ARG A 383 14.31 -1.71 -21.81
CA ARG A 383 15.09 -2.87 -21.31
C ARG A 383 16.02 -3.45 -22.37
N LEU A 384 15.64 -3.45 -23.65
CA LEU A 384 16.51 -3.87 -24.76
C LEU A 384 17.73 -2.96 -24.86
N VAL A 385 17.53 -1.64 -24.89
CA VAL A 385 18.60 -0.63 -24.91
C VAL A 385 19.52 -0.78 -23.70
N SER A 386 18.96 -0.89 -22.50
CA SER A 386 19.72 -1.04 -21.26
C SER A 386 20.57 -2.32 -21.22
N SER A 387 20.25 -3.31 -22.05
CA SER A 387 20.99 -4.58 -22.13
C SER A 387 22.13 -4.56 -23.15
N MET A 388 22.24 -3.53 -23.98
CA MET A 388 23.27 -3.42 -25.02
C MET A 388 24.71 -3.52 -24.50
N PRO A 389 25.08 -2.90 -23.35
CA PRO A 389 26.44 -3.05 -22.81
C PRO A 389 26.86 -4.48 -22.50
N TYR A 390 25.89 -5.40 -22.35
CA TYR A 390 26.11 -6.80 -22.02
C TYR A 390 26.05 -7.74 -23.23
N LEU A 391 25.69 -7.24 -24.42
CA LEU A 391 25.68 -8.02 -25.65
C LEU A 391 27.13 -8.22 -26.12
N LYS A 392 27.58 -9.49 -26.11
CA LYS A 392 28.90 -9.89 -26.58
C LYS A 392 28.77 -10.61 -27.93
N GLY A 393 29.63 -10.28 -28.89
CA GLY A 393 29.66 -10.87 -30.23
C GLY A 393 29.19 -9.91 -31.33
N ASP A 394 29.28 -10.35 -32.59
CA ASP A 394 29.06 -9.52 -33.79
C ASP A 394 27.61 -9.54 -34.30
N ALA A 395 26.69 -10.22 -33.60
CA ALA A 395 25.31 -10.33 -34.05
C ALA A 395 24.57 -8.98 -33.94
N PRO A 396 23.96 -8.47 -35.02
CA PRO A 396 23.39 -7.12 -35.04
C PRO A 396 22.12 -7.04 -34.19
N SER A 397 22.09 -6.13 -33.22
CA SER A 397 20.89 -5.89 -32.39
C SER A 397 19.78 -5.13 -33.12
N LEU A 398 20.10 -4.45 -34.22
CA LEU A 398 19.18 -3.62 -35.02
C LEU A 398 18.47 -2.51 -34.22
N LEU A 399 18.92 -2.20 -33.01
CA LEU A 399 18.35 -1.13 -32.19
C LEU A 399 18.69 0.26 -32.74
N GLU A 400 19.84 0.41 -33.40
CA GLU A 400 20.37 1.67 -33.95
C GLU A 400 19.44 2.33 -34.97
N GLY A 401 18.68 1.54 -35.74
CA GLY A 401 17.68 2.06 -36.68
C GLY A 401 16.29 2.23 -36.05
N ASN A 402 15.88 1.29 -35.20
CA ASN A 402 14.51 1.22 -34.69
C ASN A 402 14.24 2.20 -33.54
N VAL A 403 15.18 2.33 -32.59
CA VAL A 403 14.99 3.17 -31.39
C VAL A 403 14.77 4.65 -31.74
N PRO A 404 15.55 5.28 -32.63
CA PRO A 404 15.31 6.67 -33.01
C PRO A 404 13.94 6.91 -33.66
N ALA A 405 13.48 5.98 -34.50
CA ALA A 405 12.16 6.08 -35.14
C ALA A 405 11.03 6.00 -34.09
N ILE A 406 11.16 5.11 -33.12
CA ILE A 406 10.20 4.99 -32.00
C ILE A 406 10.20 6.24 -31.13
N THR A 407 11.39 6.79 -30.80
CA THR A 407 11.50 8.05 -30.07
C THR A 407 10.84 9.22 -30.79
N GLN A 408 11.05 9.35 -32.11
CA GLN A 408 10.42 10.41 -32.91
C GLN A 408 8.90 10.25 -32.98
N ALA A 409 8.42 9.02 -33.19
CA ALA A 409 7.00 8.70 -33.19
C ALA A 409 6.34 8.99 -31.84
N TYR A 410 7.02 8.67 -30.74
CA TYR A 410 6.54 9.01 -29.39
C TYR A 410 6.38 10.52 -29.25
N VAL A 411 7.45 11.30 -29.45
CA VAL A 411 7.42 12.75 -29.23
C VAL A 411 6.35 13.41 -30.11
N SER A 412 6.31 13.08 -31.40
CA SER A 412 5.31 13.64 -32.32
C SER A 412 3.88 13.29 -31.89
N SER A 413 3.60 12.04 -31.51
CA SER A 413 2.27 11.63 -31.07
C SER A 413 1.79 12.37 -29.82
N ARG A 414 2.69 12.71 -28.88
CA ARG A 414 2.37 13.46 -27.65
C ARG A 414 2.15 14.95 -27.92
N LEU A 415 2.83 15.52 -28.90
CA LEU A 415 2.54 16.89 -29.34
C LEU A 415 1.20 16.97 -30.08
N GLU A 416 0.87 15.95 -30.87
CA GLU A 416 -0.42 15.85 -31.56
C GLU A 416 -1.57 15.59 -30.58
N SER A 417 -1.34 14.83 -29.50
CA SER A 417 -2.38 14.51 -28.52
C SER A 417 -3.00 15.76 -27.89
N VAL A 418 -2.22 16.83 -27.69
CA VAL A 418 -2.72 18.12 -27.18
C VAL A 418 -3.81 18.70 -28.08
N ALA A 419 -3.59 18.67 -29.41
CA ALA A 419 -4.58 19.14 -30.38
C ALA A 419 -5.83 18.26 -30.39
N ARG A 420 -5.66 16.94 -30.26
CA ARG A 420 -6.77 15.99 -30.25
C ARG A 420 -7.63 16.09 -28.98
N CYS A 421 -7.01 16.20 -27.80
CA CYS A 421 -7.73 16.43 -26.54
C CYS A 421 -8.47 17.77 -26.55
N ALA A 422 -7.88 18.81 -27.13
CA ALA A 422 -8.54 20.11 -27.29
C ALA A 422 -9.76 20.02 -28.24
N ALA A 423 -9.68 19.21 -29.30
CA ALA A 423 -10.78 18.97 -30.23
C ALA A 423 -11.88 18.05 -29.66
N ASN A 424 -11.53 17.10 -28.79
CA ASN A 424 -12.46 16.17 -28.18
C ASN A 424 -12.29 16.09 -26.65
N PRO A 425 -13.08 16.88 -25.89
CA PRO A 425 -13.03 16.90 -24.43
C PRO A 425 -13.44 15.58 -23.74
N SER A 426 -13.95 14.58 -24.48
CA SER A 426 -14.25 13.26 -23.90
C SER A 426 -13.01 12.38 -23.76
N LEU A 427 -11.87 12.76 -24.37
CA LEU A 427 -10.62 12.04 -24.25
C LEU A 427 -9.96 12.38 -22.90
N ASP A 428 -9.42 11.36 -22.24
CA ASP A 428 -8.63 11.55 -21.03
C ASP A 428 -7.26 12.12 -21.41
N ASP A 429 -6.93 13.32 -20.90
CA ASP A 429 -5.67 13.97 -21.19
C ASP A 429 -4.60 13.46 -20.22
N MET A 430 -3.60 12.73 -20.75
CA MET A 430 -2.49 12.18 -19.96
C MET A 430 -1.76 13.23 -19.10
N LEU A 431 -1.82 14.52 -19.48
CA LEU A 431 -1.22 15.59 -18.68
C LEU A 431 -1.99 15.92 -17.37
N ASP A 432 -3.22 15.43 -17.21
CA ASP A 432 -4.04 15.64 -16.02
C ASP A 432 -3.87 14.53 -14.95
N SER A 433 -3.16 13.45 -15.29
CA SER A 433 -2.91 12.29 -14.42
C SER A 433 -1.40 12.09 -14.21
N GLU A 434 -0.93 12.32 -12.98
CA GLU A 434 0.48 12.15 -12.62
C GLU A 434 0.96 10.69 -12.79
N GLU A 435 0.09 9.71 -12.49
CA GLU A 435 0.38 8.28 -12.62
C GLU A 435 0.60 7.90 -14.09
N GLN A 436 -0.36 8.23 -14.96
CA GLN A 436 -0.23 7.98 -16.40
C GLN A 436 0.99 8.71 -16.97
N LEU A 437 1.23 9.96 -16.58
CA LEU A 437 2.37 10.72 -17.04
C LEU A 437 3.71 10.08 -16.61
N SER A 438 3.83 9.64 -15.36
CA SER A 438 5.03 8.97 -14.86
C SER A 438 5.32 7.69 -15.64
N GLU A 439 4.30 6.84 -15.84
CA GLU A 439 4.44 5.60 -16.62
C GLU A 439 4.92 5.84 -18.05
N GLN A 440 4.42 6.91 -18.69
CA GLN A 440 4.80 7.28 -20.05
C GLN A 440 6.24 7.80 -20.14
N LEU A 441 6.76 8.44 -19.09
CA LEU A 441 8.10 9.04 -19.07
C LEU A 441 9.20 8.06 -18.65
N ASP A 442 8.89 6.97 -17.94
CA ASP A 442 9.91 6.09 -17.33
C ASP A 442 10.84 5.41 -18.35
N ALA A 443 10.31 5.05 -19.53
CA ALA A 443 11.10 4.38 -20.57
C ALA A 443 11.95 5.35 -21.42
N LEU A 444 11.50 6.61 -21.55
CA LEU A 444 12.09 7.58 -22.48
C LEU A 444 13.58 7.87 -22.28
N PRO A 445 14.10 8.03 -21.04
CA PRO A 445 15.48 8.43 -20.85
C PRO A 445 16.44 7.42 -21.47
N PHE A 446 16.11 6.12 -21.39
CA PHE A 446 16.89 5.05 -22.00
C PHE A 446 16.85 5.13 -23.53
N LEU A 447 15.65 5.28 -24.11
CA LEU A 447 15.49 5.35 -25.57
C LEU A 447 16.20 6.56 -26.17
N MET A 448 16.01 7.75 -25.58
CA MET A 448 16.57 8.98 -26.11
C MET A 448 18.09 9.04 -25.94
N ARG A 449 18.61 8.57 -24.80
CA ARG A 449 20.07 8.58 -24.53
C ARG A 449 20.84 7.51 -25.31
N TYR A 450 20.17 6.53 -25.91
CA TYR A 450 20.83 5.53 -26.76
C TYR A 450 21.57 6.16 -27.95
N GLN A 451 20.96 7.15 -28.60
CA GLN A 451 21.59 8.01 -29.62
C GLN A 451 21.34 9.48 -29.26
N TYR A 452 21.96 9.93 -28.16
CA TYR A 452 21.56 11.18 -27.53
C TYR A 452 21.71 12.41 -28.43
N ASP A 453 22.80 12.51 -29.20
CA ASP A 453 23.02 13.64 -30.12
C ASP A 453 21.84 13.83 -31.09
N ARG A 454 21.39 12.74 -31.73
CA ARG A 454 20.28 12.75 -32.70
C ARG A 454 18.96 13.10 -32.02
N SER A 455 18.70 12.51 -30.84
CA SER A 455 17.48 12.77 -30.06
C SER A 455 17.42 14.20 -29.55
N ALA A 456 18.53 14.75 -29.06
CA ALA A 456 18.63 16.12 -28.55
C ALA A 456 18.47 17.16 -29.66
N GLN A 457 19.06 16.92 -30.84
CA GLN A 457 18.86 17.76 -32.03
C GLN A 457 17.40 17.78 -32.46
N TYR A 458 16.73 16.61 -32.46
CA TYR A 458 15.31 16.52 -32.79
C TYR A 458 14.44 17.29 -31.79
N LEU A 459 14.65 17.11 -30.47
CA LEU A 459 13.93 17.90 -29.45
C LEU A 459 14.17 19.40 -29.62
N THR A 460 15.42 19.79 -29.87
CA THR A 460 15.80 21.19 -30.10
C THR A 460 15.04 21.79 -31.28
N SER A 461 14.92 21.05 -32.39
CA SER A 461 14.19 21.51 -33.57
C SER A 461 12.69 21.76 -33.34
N LEU A 462 12.12 21.12 -32.31
CA LEU A 462 10.72 21.31 -31.89
C LEU A 462 10.58 22.40 -30.83
N MET A 463 11.52 22.48 -29.88
CA MET A 463 11.49 23.44 -28.77
C MET A 463 11.77 24.88 -29.22
N ASP A 464 12.76 25.09 -30.08
CA ASP A 464 13.16 26.43 -30.52
C ASP A 464 12.00 27.24 -31.14
N PRO A 465 11.26 26.73 -32.15
CA PRO A 465 10.12 27.47 -32.68
C PRO A 465 9.00 27.64 -31.65
N ALA A 466 8.70 26.62 -30.84
CA ALA A 466 7.61 26.68 -29.86
C ALA A 466 7.88 27.73 -28.76
N ILE A 467 9.12 27.82 -28.26
CA ILE A 467 9.53 28.83 -27.27
C ILE A 467 9.46 30.23 -27.88
N GLU A 468 9.88 30.39 -29.13
CA GLU A 468 9.84 31.69 -29.80
C GLU A 468 8.41 32.19 -29.99
N TYR A 469 7.49 31.31 -30.44
CA TYR A 469 6.06 31.64 -30.50
C TYR A 469 5.48 32.00 -29.13
N PHE A 470 5.91 31.32 -28.06
CA PHE A 470 5.43 31.61 -26.71
C PHE A 470 5.93 32.97 -26.20
N LYS A 471 7.18 33.33 -26.50
CA LYS A 471 7.71 34.67 -26.20
C LYS A 471 6.98 35.77 -26.96
N GLN A 472 6.64 35.53 -28.23
CA GLN A 472 5.85 36.47 -29.03
C GLN A 472 4.45 36.66 -28.44
N ALA A 473 3.82 35.59 -27.95
CA ALA A 473 2.51 35.65 -27.29
C ALA A 473 2.52 36.49 -25.99
N ALA A 474 3.68 36.66 -25.34
CA ALA A 474 3.84 37.53 -24.19
C ALA A 474 3.90 39.02 -24.57
N GLN A 475 4.33 39.34 -25.79
CA GLN A 475 4.41 40.72 -26.30
C GLN A 475 3.15 41.13 -27.06
N GLN A 476 2.52 40.18 -27.75
CA GLN A 476 1.29 40.37 -28.54
C GLN A 476 0.26 39.33 -28.12
N PRO A 477 -0.94 39.73 -27.65
CA PRO A 477 -1.93 38.80 -27.15
C PRO A 477 -2.41 37.84 -28.26
N MET A 478 -2.07 36.57 -28.12
CA MET A 478 -2.54 35.47 -28.96
C MET A 478 -3.94 35.03 -28.54
N ALA A 479 -4.72 34.45 -29.47
CA ALA A 479 -6.01 33.87 -29.14
C ALA A 479 -5.85 32.75 -28.08
N ALA A 480 -6.69 32.79 -27.04
CA ALA A 480 -6.65 31.84 -25.92
C ALA A 480 -6.51 30.34 -26.31
N PRO A 481 -7.25 29.79 -27.30
CA PRO A 481 -7.10 28.38 -27.68
C PRO A 481 -5.76 28.05 -28.35
N GLN A 482 -5.19 28.99 -29.13
CA GLN A 482 -3.87 28.79 -29.75
C GLN A 482 -2.76 28.83 -28.70
N LEU A 483 -2.88 29.73 -27.72
CA LEU A 483 -1.96 29.79 -26.59
C LEU A 483 -2.03 28.53 -25.73
N ALA A 484 -3.23 28.02 -25.44
CA ALA A 484 -3.41 26.77 -24.70
C ALA A 484 -2.82 25.55 -25.42
N LEU A 485 -2.98 25.47 -26.75
CA LEU A 485 -2.34 24.41 -27.56
C LEU A 485 -0.81 24.47 -27.46
N LEU A 486 -0.24 25.67 -27.61
CA LEU A 486 1.20 25.90 -27.51
C LEU A 486 1.73 25.57 -26.11
N GLU A 487 1.03 26.01 -25.06
CA GLU A 487 1.36 25.70 -23.67
C GLU A 487 1.33 24.17 -23.41
N GLY A 488 0.34 23.45 -23.95
CA GLY A 488 0.27 22.00 -23.84
C GLY A 488 1.41 21.27 -24.58
N GLN A 489 1.80 21.75 -25.76
CA GLN A 489 2.95 21.22 -26.50
C GLN A 489 4.27 21.46 -25.76
N LEU A 490 4.46 22.67 -25.24
CA LEU A 490 5.61 23.02 -24.40
C LEU A 490 5.65 22.19 -23.11
N THR A 491 4.49 21.92 -22.51
CA THR A 491 4.38 21.07 -21.32
C THR A 491 4.97 19.68 -21.58
N TRP A 492 4.60 19.02 -22.68
CA TRP A 492 5.20 17.74 -23.07
C TRP A 492 6.71 17.84 -23.31
N LEU A 493 7.16 18.85 -24.05
CA LEU A 493 8.59 19.04 -24.33
C LEU A 493 9.41 19.24 -23.05
N VAL A 494 8.88 19.99 -22.08
CA VAL A 494 9.53 20.21 -20.77
C VAL A 494 9.56 18.93 -19.93
N TYR A 495 8.47 18.16 -19.87
CA TYR A 495 8.46 16.85 -19.20
C TYR A 495 9.47 15.88 -19.81
N ILE A 496 9.49 15.78 -21.15
CA ILE A 496 10.43 14.92 -21.88
C ILE A 496 11.87 15.36 -21.60
N ALA A 497 12.18 16.67 -21.70
CA ALA A 497 13.51 17.19 -21.38
C ALA A 497 13.93 16.88 -19.94
N GLY A 498 13.03 17.05 -18.96
CA GLY A 498 13.26 16.73 -17.56
C GLY A 498 13.55 15.24 -17.32
N ALA A 499 12.74 14.36 -17.92
CA ALA A 499 12.91 12.91 -17.82
C ALA A 499 14.25 12.46 -18.43
N VAL A 500 14.57 12.93 -19.64
CA VAL A 500 15.84 12.62 -20.32
C VAL A 500 17.03 13.08 -19.49
N LEU A 501 16.96 14.28 -18.90
CA LEU A 501 18.00 14.79 -18.01
C LEU A 501 18.18 13.90 -16.78
N LYS A 502 17.08 13.53 -16.11
CA LYS A 502 17.07 12.66 -14.92
C LYS A 502 17.70 11.29 -15.18
N GLY A 503 17.56 10.73 -16.38
CA GLY A 503 18.08 9.39 -16.72
C GLY A 503 19.58 9.31 -16.97
N ARG A 504 20.38 10.32 -16.60
CA ARG A 504 21.84 10.28 -16.73
C ARG A 504 22.44 9.18 -15.85
N LEU A 505 23.26 8.33 -16.46
CA LEU A 505 24.10 7.36 -15.74
C LEU A 505 25.46 8.01 -15.41
N ALA A 506 25.85 8.01 -14.13
CA ALA A 506 27.05 8.70 -13.65
C ALA A 506 28.40 8.17 -14.21
N SER A 507 28.39 6.99 -14.86
CA SER A 507 29.60 6.29 -15.34
C SER A 507 29.64 6.12 -16.87
N SER A 508 29.18 7.12 -17.63
CA SER A 508 29.20 7.05 -19.11
C SER A 508 30.55 7.49 -19.68
N VAL A 509 31.10 6.72 -20.63
CA VAL A 509 32.37 7.00 -21.36
C VAL A 509 32.35 8.37 -22.08
N ASN A 510 31.17 8.92 -22.39
CA ASN A 510 30.97 10.21 -23.06
C ASN A 510 30.33 11.30 -22.17
N ALA A 511 30.62 11.29 -20.86
CA ALA A 511 29.97 12.16 -19.89
C ALA A 511 29.97 13.65 -20.29
N ASP A 512 31.10 14.16 -20.77
CA ASP A 512 31.27 15.56 -21.15
C ASP A 512 30.37 16.01 -22.32
N THR A 513 30.25 15.18 -23.35
CA THR A 513 29.40 15.47 -24.52
C THR A 513 27.93 15.44 -24.10
N GLN A 514 27.55 14.47 -23.28
CA GLN A 514 26.18 14.38 -22.76
C GLN A 514 25.83 15.57 -21.85
N GLU A 515 26.76 16.05 -21.02
CA GLU A 515 26.57 17.25 -20.21
C GLU A 515 26.40 18.51 -21.06
N THR A 516 27.10 18.60 -22.18
CA THR A 516 26.96 19.72 -23.12
C THR A 516 25.56 19.73 -23.72
N LEU A 517 25.05 18.57 -24.15
CA LEU A 517 23.68 18.42 -24.66
C LEU A 517 22.63 18.70 -23.58
N ASP A 518 22.83 18.18 -22.36
CA ASP A 518 21.98 18.47 -21.21
C ASP A 518 21.93 19.98 -20.93
N GLY A 519 23.08 20.68 -21.03
CA GLY A 519 23.19 22.12 -20.86
C GLY A 519 22.44 22.91 -21.94
N ASP A 520 22.56 22.50 -23.20
CA ASP A 520 21.84 23.12 -24.32
C ASP A 520 20.31 22.93 -24.23
N LEU A 521 19.83 21.76 -23.82
CA LEU A 521 18.41 21.52 -23.57
C LEU A 521 17.92 22.30 -22.34
N SER A 522 18.71 22.29 -21.26
CA SER A 522 18.38 23.00 -20.02
C SER A 522 18.26 24.51 -20.25
N ALA A 523 19.16 25.10 -21.05
CA ALA A 523 19.11 26.52 -21.41
C ALA A 523 17.77 26.91 -22.04
N ARG A 524 17.18 26.05 -22.87
CA ARG A 524 15.86 26.30 -23.48
C ARG A 524 14.75 26.29 -22.45
N VAL A 525 14.76 25.32 -21.54
CA VAL A 525 13.76 25.24 -20.46
C VAL A 525 13.88 26.42 -19.50
N PHE A 526 15.10 26.84 -19.13
CA PHE A 526 15.30 28.03 -18.30
C PHE A 526 14.90 29.33 -19.03
N ALA A 527 15.12 29.44 -20.34
CA ALA A 527 14.65 30.56 -21.15
C ALA A 527 13.11 30.63 -21.17
N LEU A 528 12.45 29.47 -21.34
CA LEU A 528 11.00 29.35 -21.27
C LEU A 528 10.46 29.71 -19.88
N LEU A 529 11.13 29.29 -18.81
CA LEU A 529 10.78 29.63 -17.44
C LEU A 529 10.77 31.16 -17.24
N ARG A 530 11.84 31.85 -17.66
CA ARG A 530 11.91 33.32 -17.57
C ARG A 530 10.75 33.97 -18.32
N ALA A 531 10.48 33.54 -19.55
CA ALA A 531 9.37 34.07 -20.35
C ALA A 531 7.99 33.83 -19.70
N ALA A 532 7.79 32.65 -19.11
CA ALA A 532 6.54 32.28 -18.45
C ALA A 532 6.27 33.11 -17.18
N ASP A 533 7.32 33.47 -16.43
CA ASP A 533 7.23 34.26 -15.20
C ASP A 533 7.18 35.77 -15.48
N GLU A 534 7.85 36.30 -16.49
CA GLU A 534 7.93 37.74 -16.78
C GLU A 534 6.69 38.32 -17.47
N GLY A 535 6.00 37.57 -18.33
CA GLY A 535 4.96 38.13 -19.21
C GLY A 535 3.56 37.54 -19.09
N LEU A 536 3.41 36.26 -18.73
CA LEU A 536 2.14 35.52 -18.89
C LEU A 536 1.60 34.87 -17.62
N HIS A 537 2.25 35.03 -16.47
CA HIS A 537 1.84 34.38 -15.21
C HIS A 537 0.40 34.77 -14.77
N ALA A 538 0.02 36.04 -14.90
CA ALA A 538 -1.31 36.51 -14.50
C ALA A 538 -2.43 35.90 -15.35
N GLY A 539 -2.18 35.68 -16.65
CA GLY A 539 -3.15 35.09 -17.57
C GLY A 539 -3.32 33.57 -17.42
N ARG A 540 -2.42 32.89 -16.69
CA ARG A 540 -2.45 31.43 -16.46
C ARG A 540 -3.12 31.04 -15.13
N TYR A 541 -3.38 32.01 -14.26
CA TYR A 541 -4.04 31.77 -12.97
C TYR A 541 -5.52 31.36 -13.16
N GLY A 542 -5.99 30.36 -12.42
CA GLY A 542 -7.39 29.91 -12.43
C GLY A 542 -7.75 28.85 -13.48
N GLU A 543 -6.93 28.65 -14.52
CA GLU A 543 -7.16 27.60 -15.53
C GLU A 543 -6.17 26.44 -15.37
N ARG A 544 -6.68 25.24 -15.05
CA ARG A 544 -5.84 24.05 -14.79
C ARG A 544 -5.00 23.65 -16.01
N SER A 545 -5.57 23.69 -17.22
CA SER A 545 -4.88 23.35 -18.47
C SER A 545 -3.63 24.20 -18.71
N ARG A 546 -3.67 25.47 -18.29
CA ARG A 546 -2.57 26.43 -18.45
C ARG A 546 -1.53 26.38 -17.33
N GLN A 547 -1.95 25.90 -16.16
CA GLN A 547 -1.07 25.62 -15.02
C GLN A 547 -0.15 24.42 -15.23
N ARG A 548 -0.50 23.51 -16.16
CA ARG A 548 0.31 22.31 -16.50
C ARG A 548 1.75 22.65 -16.88
N LEU A 549 1.98 23.77 -17.56
CA LEU A 549 3.32 24.21 -17.91
C LEU A 549 4.15 24.55 -16.66
N ASP A 550 3.55 25.16 -15.64
CA ASP A 550 4.25 25.42 -14.37
C ASP A 550 4.56 24.13 -13.61
N THR A 551 3.65 23.15 -13.64
CA THR A 551 3.88 21.80 -13.10
C THR A 551 5.06 21.12 -13.81
N ALA A 552 5.11 21.18 -15.15
CA ALA A 552 6.22 20.64 -15.93
C ALA A 552 7.55 21.34 -15.65
N LEU A 553 7.54 22.67 -15.51
CA LEU A 553 8.73 23.44 -15.14
C LEU A 553 9.24 23.02 -13.75
N LEU A 554 8.36 22.86 -12.75
CA LEU A 554 8.75 22.36 -11.42
C LEU A 554 9.34 20.95 -11.49
N PHE A 555 8.73 20.06 -12.27
CA PHE A 555 9.27 18.71 -12.52
C PHE A 555 10.66 18.75 -13.14
N PHE A 556 10.87 19.59 -14.15
CA PHE A 556 12.19 19.79 -14.76
C PHE A 556 13.21 20.28 -13.74
N LEU A 557 12.88 21.28 -12.92
CA LEU A 557 13.79 21.80 -11.89
C LEU A 557 14.16 20.73 -10.85
N GLN A 558 13.22 19.87 -10.46
CA GLN A 558 13.50 18.74 -9.57
C GLN A 558 14.44 17.72 -10.23
N CYS A 559 14.26 17.44 -11.53
CA CYS A 559 15.14 16.57 -12.29
C CYS A 559 16.55 17.17 -12.41
N PHE A 560 16.64 18.46 -12.75
CA PHE A 560 17.90 19.20 -12.85
C PHE A 560 18.64 19.18 -11.51
N ARG A 561 17.94 19.47 -10.41
CA ARG A 561 18.52 19.40 -9.07
C ARG A 561 19.11 18.03 -8.80
N LYS A 562 18.35 16.95 -9.00
CA LYS A 562 18.78 15.57 -8.70
C LYS A 562 20.09 15.17 -9.40
N VAL A 563 20.35 15.72 -10.59
CA VAL A 563 21.54 15.38 -11.40
C VAL A 563 22.68 16.38 -11.19
N TYR A 564 22.38 17.67 -11.13
CA TYR A 564 23.37 18.75 -11.24
C TYR A 564 23.53 19.62 -9.98
N ILE A 565 22.71 19.41 -8.93
CA ILE A 565 22.74 20.19 -7.69
C ILE A 565 22.65 19.27 -6.46
N GLY A 566 23.76 19.08 -5.74
CA GLY A 566 23.79 18.28 -4.50
C GLY A 566 25.19 18.19 -3.87
N GLU A 567 25.30 17.53 -2.71
CA GLU A 567 26.53 17.48 -1.90
C GLU A 567 27.74 16.83 -2.61
N GLN A 568 27.51 16.02 -3.66
CA GLN A 568 28.55 15.34 -4.44
C GLN A 568 28.77 15.94 -5.83
N VAL A 569 28.01 16.98 -6.24
CA VAL A 569 28.09 17.48 -7.62
C VAL A 569 29.25 18.46 -7.78
N VAL A 570 30.18 18.03 -8.62
CA VAL A 570 31.44 18.63 -9.00
C VAL A 570 31.24 20.07 -9.52
N HIS A 571 32.02 21.01 -8.98
CA HIS A 571 32.09 22.42 -9.39
C HIS A 571 32.58 22.66 -10.84
N SER A 572 32.65 21.63 -11.70
CA SER A 572 33.23 21.69 -13.05
C SER A 572 32.42 20.93 -14.10
N SER A 573 31.10 20.90 -13.99
CA SER A 573 30.25 20.30 -15.03
C SER A 573 30.12 21.24 -16.24
N LYS A 574 30.21 20.67 -17.45
CA LYS A 574 30.05 21.40 -18.73
C LYS A 574 28.61 21.90 -18.94
N VAL A 575 27.64 21.41 -18.16
CA VAL A 575 26.27 21.91 -18.17
C VAL A 575 26.24 23.42 -17.89
N TYR A 576 27.05 23.88 -16.92
CA TYR A 576 27.10 25.29 -16.50
C TYR A 576 27.80 26.15 -17.55
N THR A 577 28.76 25.61 -18.31
CA THR A 577 29.38 26.32 -19.44
C THR A 577 28.33 26.72 -20.48
N ARG A 578 27.45 25.79 -20.88
CA ARG A 578 26.38 26.08 -21.85
C ARG A 578 25.32 27.03 -21.27
N LEU A 579 24.99 26.89 -19.99
CA LEU A 579 24.06 27.79 -19.31
C LEU A 579 24.62 29.22 -19.18
N SER A 580 25.92 29.36 -18.92
CA SER A 580 26.64 30.63 -18.93
C SER A 580 26.60 31.28 -20.32
N GLU A 581 27.03 30.56 -21.35
CA GLU A 581 27.08 31.04 -22.74
C GLU A 581 25.71 31.53 -23.26
N ARG A 582 24.62 30.84 -22.92
CA ARG A 582 23.29 31.14 -23.45
C ARG A 582 22.45 32.07 -22.58
N LEU A 583 22.60 32.02 -21.25
CA LEU A 583 21.69 32.69 -20.31
C LEU A 583 22.39 33.52 -19.22
N GLY A 584 23.72 33.52 -19.17
CA GLY A 584 24.51 34.14 -18.11
C GLY A 584 24.35 33.42 -16.76
N LEU A 585 24.07 32.12 -16.77
CA LEU A 585 23.96 31.30 -15.56
C LEU A 585 25.27 30.55 -15.34
N ASP A 586 26.22 31.25 -14.71
CA ASP A 586 27.62 30.83 -14.66
C ASP A 586 27.89 29.62 -13.76
N ASP A 587 27.08 29.45 -12.71
CA ASP A 587 27.29 28.41 -11.72
C ASP A 587 25.99 27.90 -11.08
N HIS A 588 26.16 26.94 -10.17
CA HIS A 588 25.07 26.37 -9.38
C HIS A 588 24.35 27.42 -8.52
N SER A 589 25.03 28.48 -8.06
CA SER A 589 24.45 29.54 -7.24
C SER A 589 23.44 30.36 -8.05
N ALA A 590 23.80 30.74 -9.28
CA ALA A 590 22.91 31.43 -10.21
C ALA A 590 21.67 30.59 -10.53
N VAL A 591 21.84 29.28 -10.76
CA VAL A 591 20.70 28.37 -11.00
C VAL A 591 19.80 28.23 -9.77
N LEU A 592 20.38 28.09 -8.57
CA LEU A 592 19.63 28.04 -7.32
C LEU A 592 18.80 29.31 -7.10
N ALA A 593 19.34 30.48 -7.46
CA ALA A 593 18.61 31.75 -7.38
C ALA A 593 17.36 31.74 -8.29
N VAL A 594 17.49 31.26 -9.54
CA VAL A 594 16.36 31.12 -10.47
C VAL A 594 15.32 30.13 -9.95
N MET A 595 15.74 28.98 -9.41
CA MET A 595 14.84 28.00 -8.81
C MET A 595 14.06 28.59 -7.63
N LEU A 596 14.74 29.34 -6.77
CA LEU A 596 14.12 29.99 -5.62
C LEU A 596 13.16 31.10 -6.03
N GLN A 597 13.52 31.88 -7.05
CA GLN A 597 12.63 32.89 -7.64
C GLN A 597 11.35 32.25 -8.16
N LYS A 598 11.45 31.10 -8.86
CA LYS A 598 10.28 30.36 -9.33
C LYS A 598 9.37 29.90 -8.20
N VAL A 599 9.94 29.32 -7.13
CA VAL A 599 9.20 28.96 -5.92
C VAL A 599 8.49 30.18 -5.34
N GLY A 600 9.21 31.29 -5.16
CA GLY A 600 8.66 32.54 -4.63
C GLY A 600 7.52 33.09 -5.49
N THR A 601 7.67 33.14 -6.81
CA THR A 601 6.61 33.56 -7.75
C THR A 601 5.38 32.67 -7.63
N ASN A 602 5.57 31.34 -7.59
CA ASN A 602 4.44 30.42 -7.50
C ASN A 602 3.67 30.56 -6.18
N LEU A 603 4.36 30.70 -5.05
CA LEU A 603 3.72 30.89 -3.74
C LEU A 603 3.00 32.24 -3.61
N ARG A 604 3.46 33.27 -4.34
CA ARG A 604 2.82 34.60 -4.39
C ARG A 604 1.56 34.60 -5.24
N VAL A 605 1.62 34.01 -6.44
CA VAL A 605 0.56 34.13 -7.46
C VAL A 605 -0.42 32.97 -7.42
N TYR A 606 0.05 31.72 -7.29
CA TYR A 606 -0.78 30.52 -7.42
C TYR A 606 -1.44 30.07 -6.11
N GLY A 607 -1.81 31.00 -5.23
CA GLY A 607 -2.35 30.70 -3.91
C GLY A 607 -3.63 29.84 -3.90
N GLY A 608 -4.44 29.89 -4.97
CA GLY A 608 -5.62 29.04 -5.14
C GLY A 608 -5.37 27.62 -5.66
N SER A 609 -4.17 27.32 -6.17
CA SER A 609 -3.83 26.01 -6.72
C SER A 609 -3.04 25.18 -5.69
N GLU A 610 -3.73 24.26 -5.00
CA GLU A 610 -3.09 23.42 -3.97
C GLU A 610 -1.93 22.58 -4.55
N GLU A 611 -2.09 22.07 -5.77
CA GLU A 611 -1.11 21.25 -6.48
C GLU A 611 0.18 22.02 -6.76
N LEU A 612 0.10 23.20 -7.37
CA LEU A 612 1.28 24.02 -7.68
C LEU A 612 1.99 24.49 -6.42
N VAL A 613 1.24 24.89 -5.38
CA VAL A 613 1.81 25.26 -4.09
C VAL A 613 2.52 24.07 -3.47
N HIS A 614 1.91 22.88 -3.50
CA HIS A 614 2.50 21.66 -2.97
C HIS A 614 3.81 21.31 -3.67
N LEU A 615 3.82 21.27 -5.00
CA LEU A 615 5.02 20.94 -5.80
C LEU A 615 6.13 21.99 -5.64
N SER A 616 5.77 23.26 -5.52
CA SER A 616 6.74 24.35 -5.27
C SER A 616 7.39 24.21 -3.89
N LEU A 617 6.61 23.86 -2.87
CA LEU A 617 7.14 23.60 -1.52
C LEU A 617 7.95 22.31 -1.44
N LEU A 618 7.59 21.29 -2.21
CA LEU A 618 8.36 20.05 -2.30
C LEU A 618 9.74 20.34 -2.90
N LEU A 619 9.81 21.10 -4.01
CA LEU A 619 11.07 21.58 -4.56
C LEU A 619 11.86 22.41 -3.54
N PHE A 620 11.21 23.33 -2.82
CA PHE A 620 11.90 24.16 -1.83
C PHE A 620 12.48 23.35 -0.67
N GLN A 621 11.70 22.41 -0.14
CA GLN A 621 12.14 21.49 0.91
C GLN A 621 13.34 20.66 0.48
N ASP A 622 13.33 20.23 -0.78
CA ASP A 622 14.39 19.50 -1.45
C ASP A 622 15.65 20.37 -1.58
N LEU A 623 15.55 21.59 -2.09
CA LEU A 623 16.70 22.50 -2.17
C LEU A 623 17.32 22.77 -0.78
N ALA A 624 16.48 22.89 0.25
CA ALA A 624 16.88 23.07 1.64
C ALA A 624 17.24 21.75 2.37
N ALA A 625 17.32 20.62 1.66
CA ALA A 625 17.73 19.34 2.24
C ALA A 625 19.27 19.20 2.21
N GLY A 626 19.85 18.84 3.36
CA GLY A 626 21.31 18.71 3.53
C GLY A 626 21.94 19.97 4.11
N TYR A 627 23.04 19.79 4.84
CA TYR A 627 23.69 20.89 5.57
C TYR A 627 24.40 21.87 4.62
N MET A 628 25.13 21.35 3.63
CA MET A 628 25.86 22.17 2.67
C MET A 628 24.93 22.90 1.71
N SER A 629 23.90 22.23 1.20
CA SER A 629 22.88 22.83 0.33
C SER A 629 22.16 23.99 1.01
N GLY A 630 21.75 23.83 2.27
CA GLY A 630 21.09 24.90 3.01
C GLY A 630 22.01 26.10 3.30
N LYS A 631 23.29 25.87 3.58
CA LYS A 631 24.29 26.95 3.72
C LYS A 631 24.50 27.73 2.43
N LEU A 632 24.50 27.06 1.28
CA LEU A 632 24.59 27.73 -0.02
C LEU A 632 23.33 28.57 -0.28
N LEU A 633 22.15 28.02 0.00
CA LEU A 633 20.89 28.76 -0.12
C LEU A 633 20.86 30.03 0.75
N LEU A 634 21.39 29.98 1.97
CA LEU A 634 21.44 31.15 2.86
C LEU A 634 22.29 32.31 2.33
N LYS A 635 23.19 32.07 1.37
CA LYS A 635 23.95 33.13 0.70
C LYS A 635 23.12 33.89 -0.34
N LEU A 636 21.96 33.38 -0.73
CA LEU A 636 21.09 33.99 -1.72
C LEU A 636 20.18 35.01 -1.05
N ASP A 637 20.13 36.24 -1.59
CA ASP A 637 19.27 37.31 -1.09
C ASP A 637 17.78 36.91 -1.05
N GLY A 638 17.35 36.08 -1.99
CA GLY A 638 15.98 35.55 -2.03
C GLY A 638 15.58 34.76 -0.78
N VAL A 639 16.52 34.04 -0.15
CA VAL A 639 16.25 33.33 1.12
C VAL A 639 16.13 34.32 2.27
N GLY A 640 16.98 35.36 2.29
CA GLY A 640 16.87 36.46 3.25
C GLY A 640 15.51 37.15 3.18
N GLN A 641 15.02 37.44 1.97
CA GLN A 641 13.69 38.01 1.75
C GLN A 641 12.57 37.05 2.18
N LEU A 642 12.70 35.75 1.87
CA LEU A 642 11.76 34.72 2.31
C LEU A 642 11.68 34.65 3.83
N LEU A 643 12.81 34.67 4.55
CA LEU A 643 12.82 34.63 6.02
C LEU A 643 12.26 35.91 6.64
N ALA A 644 12.49 37.07 6.03
CA ALA A 644 12.00 38.36 6.52
C ALA A 644 10.49 38.59 6.26
N HIS A 645 9.98 38.18 5.09
CA HIS A 645 8.62 38.49 4.62
C HIS A 645 7.81 37.21 4.36
N HIS A 646 7.69 36.32 5.34
CA HIS A 646 7.05 35.00 5.20
C HIS A 646 5.55 34.96 5.56
N THR A 647 4.86 36.10 5.62
CA THR A 647 3.44 36.21 6.01
C THR A 647 2.51 36.20 4.79
N SER A 648 1.20 36.15 5.03
CA SER A 648 0.20 36.19 3.97
C SER A 648 0.18 37.50 3.18
N ASP A 649 0.77 38.58 3.73
CA ASP A 649 0.94 39.87 3.05
C ASP A 649 1.79 39.73 1.77
N THR A 650 2.75 38.80 1.78
CA THR A 650 3.58 38.50 0.62
C THR A 650 3.10 37.23 -0.09
N TYR A 651 2.73 36.18 0.65
CA TYR A 651 2.43 34.87 0.08
C TYR A 651 0.95 34.50 0.25
N ALA A 652 0.14 34.78 -0.78
CA ALA A 652 -1.31 34.62 -0.77
C ALA A 652 -1.80 33.19 -0.45
N PHE A 653 -1.00 32.15 -0.74
CA PHE A 653 -1.38 30.76 -0.45
C PHE A 653 -1.62 30.48 1.05
N LEU A 654 -1.06 31.30 1.94
CA LEU A 654 -1.23 31.13 3.38
C LEU A 654 -2.69 31.35 3.82
N ASP A 655 -3.43 32.23 3.14
CA ASP A 655 -4.84 32.51 3.45
C ASP A 655 -5.82 31.54 2.79
N ALA A 656 -5.36 30.74 1.81
CA ALA A 656 -6.18 29.75 1.13
C ALA A 656 -6.40 28.49 2.01
N PRO A 657 -7.66 28.15 2.38
CA PRO A 657 -7.93 27.04 3.30
C PRO A 657 -7.44 25.67 2.82
N ALA A 658 -7.45 25.42 1.50
CA ALA A 658 -6.95 24.19 0.88
C ALA A 658 -5.47 23.94 1.21
N ASN A 659 -4.68 25.02 1.31
CA ASN A 659 -3.23 24.96 1.55
C ASN A 659 -2.84 24.75 3.01
N GLY A 660 -3.76 24.37 3.89
CA GLY A 660 -3.47 24.16 5.31
C GLY A 660 -2.26 23.24 5.54
N ARG A 661 -2.16 22.09 4.83
CA ARG A 661 -1.00 21.19 4.97
C ARG A 661 0.30 21.83 4.48
N ASN A 662 0.22 22.55 3.36
CA ASN A 662 1.34 23.26 2.75
C ASN A 662 1.95 24.32 3.69
N ARG A 663 1.15 24.97 4.55
CA ARG A 663 1.67 25.86 5.62
C ARG A 663 2.68 25.17 6.53
N THR A 664 2.41 23.92 6.95
CA THR A 664 3.32 23.17 7.82
C THR A 664 4.66 22.93 7.13
N THR A 665 4.64 22.52 5.86
CA THR A 665 5.86 22.28 5.06
C THR A 665 6.65 23.56 4.83
N TYR A 666 5.98 24.66 4.54
CA TYR A 666 6.59 25.97 4.34
C TYR A 666 7.37 26.43 5.58
N TYR A 667 6.70 26.50 6.74
CA TYR A 667 7.36 26.92 7.98
C TYR A 667 8.41 25.92 8.48
N ALA A 668 8.24 24.61 8.23
CA ALA A 668 9.29 23.63 8.53
C ALA A 668 10.56 23.85 7.69
N THR A 669 10.40 24.23 6.42
CA THR A 669 11.53 24.48 5.51
C THR A 669 12.23 25.79 5.85
N LEU A 670 11.48 26.87 6.09
CA LEU A 670 12.04 28.15 6.53
C LEU A 670 12.76 28.02 7.86
N ALA A 671 12.13 27.38 8.85
CA ALA A 671 12.75 27.20 10.16
C ALA A 671 14.00 26.32 10.10
N ARG A 672 14.07 25.34 9.18
CA ARG A 672 15.30 24.57 8.95
C ARG A 672 16.44 25.46 8.50
N LEU A 673 16.20 26.37 7.54
CA LEU A 673 17.21 27.33 7.07
C LEU A 673 17.58 28.32 8.17
N LEU A 674 16.59 28.87 8.89
CA LEU A 674 16.80 29.75 10.05
C LEU A 674 17.74 29.14 11.09
N PHE A 675 17.51 27.87 11.46
CA PHE A 675 18.28 27.19 12.49
C PHE A 675 19.68 26.72 12.05
N MET A 676 20.07 26.91 10.79
CA MET A 676 21.47 26.76 10.40
C MET A 676 22.34 27.91 10.93
N GLU A 677 21.74 29.08 11.20
CA GLU A 677 22.35 30.23 11.85
C GLU A 677 21.57 30.57 13.13
N ASP A 678 21.68 29.66 14.11
CA ASP A 678 20.86 29.54 15.33
C ASP A 678 21.09 30.64 16.39
N THR A 679 20.93 31.91 16.00
CA THR A 679 21.02 33.06 16.90
C THR A 679 19.65 33.44 17.49
N PRO A 680 19.57 33.79 18.79
CA PRO A 680 18.32 34.24 19.41
C PRO A 680 17.69 35.46 18.73
N ALA A 681 18.51 36.39 18.24
CA ALA A 681 18.04 37.61 17.57
C ALA A 681 17.30 37.28 16.25
N ARG A 682 17.88 36.41 15.41
CA ARG A 682 17.23 35.98 14.16
C ARG A 682 15.94 35.22 14.44
N PHE A 683 15.96 34.31 15.42
CA PHE A 683 14.75 33.60 15.83
C PHE A 683 13.64 34.57 16.25
N ARG A 684 13.95 35.55 17.11
CA ARG A 684 12.99 36.58 17.55
C ARG A 684 12.44 37.41 16.38
N SER A 685 13.29 37.83 15.45
CA SER A 685 12.85 38.58 14.26
C SER A 685 11.92 37.75 13.37
N PHE A 686 12.23 36.46 13.18
CA PHE A 686 11.44 35.54 12.38
C PHE A 686 10.07 35.27 13.02
N VAL A 687 10.00 35.04 14.33
CA VAL A 687 8.73 34.69 14.99
C VAL A 687 7.88 35.91 15.35
N LEU A 688 8.35 37.14 15.13
CA LEU A 688 7.65 38.37 15.52
C LEU A 688 6.19 38.45 14.99
N PRO A 689 5.91 38.15 13.70
CA PRO A 689 4.53 38.18 13.20
C PRO A 689 3.64 37.13 13.90
N LEU A 690 4.17 35.93 14.15
CA LEU A 690 3.45 34.85 14.86
C LEU A 690 3.23 35.19 16.34
N HIS A 691 4.18 35.89 16.96
CA HIS A 691 4.05 36.37 18.34
C HIS A 691 2.92 37.40 18.46
N GLN A 692 2.77 38.30 17.49
CA GLN A 692 1.65 39.25 17.46
C GLN A 692 0.30 38.52 17.38
N VAL A 693 0.19 37.47 16.56
CA VAL A 693 -1.02 36.63 16.48
C VAL A 693 -1.31 35.93 17.82
N LEU A 694 -0.28 35.39 18.48
CA LEU A 694 -0.42 34.77 19.81
C LEU A 694 -0.87 35.77 20.88
N LEU A 695 -0.38 37.02 20.85
CA LEU A 695 -0.81 38.08 21.77
C LEU A 695 -2.26 38.49 21.53
N GLN A 696 -2.67 38.70 20.27
CA GLN A 696 -4.05 39.00 19.91
C GLN A 696 -5.01 37.88 20.33
N LEU A 697 -4.60 36.63 20.13
CA LEU A 697 -5.37 35.46 20.58
C LEU A 697 -5.47 35.41 22.11
N GLY A 698 -4.38 35.72 22.83
CA GLY A 698 -4.38 35.83 24.29
C GLY A 698 -5.35 36.90 24.80
N GLN A 699 -5.38 38.07 24.15
CA GLN A 699 -6.32 39.15 24.47
C GLN A 699 -7.78 38.73 24.19
N ALA A 700 -8.04 38.08 23.06
CA ALA A 700 -9.37 37.58 22.72
C ALA A 700 -9.88 36.53 23.71
N VAL A 701 -8.99 35.62 24.16
CA VAL A 701 -9.30 34.64 25.22
C VAL A 701 -9.60 35.32 26.54
N ALA A 702 -8.83 36.34 26.92
CA ALA A 702 -9.06 37.09 28.16
C ALA A 702 -10.37 37.91 28.14
N ALA A 703 -10.76 38.42 26.97
CA ALA A 703 -11.99 39.21 26.79
C ALA A 703 -13.26 38.35 26.64
N ALA A 704 -13.14 37.08 26.28
CA ALA A 704 -14.27 36.20 26.02
C ALA A 704 -14.76 35.49 27.30
N PRO A 705 -15.99 35.77 27.80
CA PRO A 705 -16.51 35.12 29.00
C PRO A 705 -16.93 33.66 28.78
N THR A 706 -17.17 33.26 27.52
CA THR A 706 -17.61 31.91 27.15
C THR A 706 -16.92 31.41 25.88
N ALA A 707 -16.90 30.08 25.67
CA ALA A 707 -16.39 29.47 24.44
C ALA A 707 -17.12 29.99 23.19
N ALA A 708 -18.43 30.22 23.27
CA ALA A 708 -19.22 30.76 22.17
C ALA A 708 -18.80 32.19 21.78
N ALA A 709 -18.53 33.04 22.78
CA ALA A 709 -18.04 34.40 22.54
C ALA A 709 -16.65 34.38 21.87
N LEU A 710 -15.78 33.45 22.28
CA LEU A 710 -14.46 33.26 21.66
C LEU A 710 -14.55 32.77 20.20
N ARG A 711 -15.48 31.85 19.91
CA ARG A 711 -15.74 31.35 18.54
C ARG A 711 -16.21 32.47 17.61
N GLN A 712 -16.97 33.43 18.13
CA GLN A 712 -17.46 34.57 17.34
C GLN A 712 -16.38 35.61 17.08
N SER A 713 -15.47 35.83 18.04
CA SER A 713 -14.43 36.86 17.93
C SER A 713 -13.19 36.41 17.13
N VAL A 714 -12.91 35.11 17.07
CA VAL A 714 -11.71 34.58 16.41
C VAL A 714 -12.07 33.56 15.32
N PRO A 715 -11.71 33.80 14.04
CA PRO A 715 -11.91 32.84 12.97
C PRO A 715 -11.15 31.54 13.21
N VAL A 716 -11.83 30.40 13.06
CA VAL A 716 -11.25 29.05 13.22
C VAL A 716 -10.02 28.83 12.33
N GLY A 717 -10.04 29.37 11.10
CA GLY A 717 -8.95 29.26 10.14
C GLY A 717 -7.66 29.92 10.62
N ARG A 718 -7.76 31.05 11.35
CA ARG A 718 -6.61 31.76 11.90
C ARG A 718 -5.91 30.95 12.98
N VAL A 719 -6.68 30.35 13.90
CA VAL A 719 -6.15 29.50 14.98
C VAL A 719 -5.58 28.20 14.42
N ALA A 720 -6.32 27.55 13.50
CA ALA A 720 -5.85 26.34 12.85
C ALA A 720 -4.58 26.59 12.02
N GLY A 721 -4.47 27.72 11.34
CA GLY A 721 -3.27 28.17 10.63
C GLY A 721 -2.06 28.31 11.56
N LEU A 722 -2.22 29.06 12.66
CA LEU A 722 -1.17 29.25 13.66
C LEU A 722 -0.58 27.93 14.18
N PHE A 723 -1.40 26.96 14.56
CA PHE A 723 -0.90 25.68 15.05
C PHE A 723 -0.20 24.85 13.97
N ARG A 724 -0.56 25.03 12.69
CA ARG A 724 0.17 24.40 11.57
C ARG A 724 1.54 25.05 11.37
N ASP A 725 1.64 26.37 11.49
CA ASP A 725 2.89 27.11 11.40
C ASP A 725 3.82 26.75 12.56
N LEU A 726 3.31 26.79 13.80
CA LEU A 726 4.03 26.38 15.01
C LEU A 726 4.52 24.93 14.92
N ARG A 727 3.70 24.03 14.38
CA ARG A 727 4.12 22.64 14.13
C ARG A 727 5.26 22.56 13.12
N GLY A 728 5.23 23.35 12.06
CA GLY A 728 6.32 23.44 11.10
C GLY A 728 7.63 23.86 11.76
N ILE A 729 7.60 24.95 12.53
CA ILE A 729 8.77 25.46 13.27
C ILE A 729 9.27 24.42 14.29
N ALA A 730 8.36 23.83 15.08
CA ALA A 730 8.69 22.75 16.01
C ALA A 730 9.31 21.55 15.31
N ALA A 731 8.88 21.22 14.09
CA ALA A 731 9.46 20.12 13.34
C ALA A 731 10.91 20.41 12.88
N ALA A 732 11.33 21.66 12.79
CA ALA A 732 12.69 22.03 12.40
C ALA A 732 13.68 22.11 13.57
N THR A 733 13.23 22.15 14.82
CA THR A 733 14.14 22.16 15.99
C THR A 733 14.75 20.78 16.18
N ALA A 734 16.03 20.63 15.82
CA ALA A 734 16.75 19.35 15.86
C ALA A 734 17.72 19.22 17.05
N THR A 735 18.04 20.33 17.72
CA THR A 735 19.05 20.40 18.79
C THR A 735 18.44 20.93 20.09
N ARG A 736 19.10 20.65 21.22
CA ARG A 736 18.73 21.22 22.54
C ARG A 736 18.58 22.73 22.49
N ARG A 737 19.50 23.42 21.80
CA ARG A 737 19.54 24.89 21.72
C ARG A 737 18.37 25.46 20.92
N THR A 738 18.11 24.94 19.72
CA THR A 738 17.01 25.40 18.86
C THR A 738 15.65 25.09 19.45
N TYR A 739 15.51 23.95 20.13
CA TYR A 739 14.31 23.65 20.93
C TYR A 739 14.17 24.63 22.11
N GLY A 740 15.27 24.94 22.80
CA GLY A 740 15.29 25.92 23.90
C GLY A 740 14.70 27.27 23.51
N PHE A 741 15.09 27.83 22.35
CA PHE A 741 14.51 29.08 21.85
C PHE A 741 12.98 29.02 21.71
N MET A 742 12.47 27.90 21.19
CA MET A 742 11.04 27.72 21.00
C MET A 742 10.31 27.50 22.33
N PHE A 743 10.91 26.73 23.25
CA PHE A 743 10.33 26.46 24.56
C PHE A 743 10.23 27.74 25.40
N GLU A 744 11.29 28.53 25.47
CA GLU A 744 11.32 29.83 26.17
C GLU A 744 10.37 30.86 25.57
N TRP A 745 10.11 30.80 24.26
CA TRP A 745 9.16 31.68 23.60
C TRP A 745 7.70 31.34 23.93
N LEU A 746 7.35 30.04 24.03
CA LEU A 746 5.97 29.61 24.21
C LEU A 746 5.57 29.41 25.68
N TYR A 747 6.49 28.90 26.50
CA TYR A 747 6.24 28.60 27.89
C TYR A 747 6.81 29.69 28.81
N PRO A 748 6.06 30.16 29.84
CA PRO A 748 4.67 29.81 30.17
C PRO A 748 3.62 30.70 29.47
N GLN A 749 4.05 31.76 28.76
CA GLN A 749 3.21 32.88 28.35
C GLN A 749 2.00 32.48 27.50
N HIS A 750 2.11 31.45 26.66
CA HIS A 750 1.10 31.13 25.65
C HIS A 750 0.39 29.79 25.88
N THR A 751 0.85 28.94 26.81
CA THR A 751 0.29 27.58 26.95
C THR A 751 -1.15 27.59 27.48
N ALA A 752 -1.49 28.51 28.39
CA ALA A 752 -2.86 28.69 28.87
C ALA A 752 -3.83 29.09 27.74
N THR A 753 -3.39 29.97 26.84
CA THR A 753 -4.16 30.37 25.65
C THR A 753 -4.40 29.18 24.72
N MET A 754 -3.39 28.32 24.51
CA MET A 754 -3.54 27.11 23.69
C MET A 754 -4.57 26.15 24.27
N LEU A 755 -4.56 25.95 25.59
CA LEU A 755 -5.54 25.10 26.27
C LEU A 755 -6.96 25.65 26.14
N LYS A 756 -7.15 26.96 26.32
CA LYS A 756 -8.45 27.63 26.13
C LYS A 756 -8.98 27.52 24.71
N CYS A 757 -8.10 27.53 23.70
CA CYS A 757 -8.49 27.24 22.32
C CYS A 757 -8.94 25.79 22.13
N LEU A 758 -8.27 24.83 22.77
CA LEU A 758 -8.71 23.44 22.71
C LEU A 758 -10.09 23.24 23.34
N GLU A 759 -10.32 23.81 24.54
CA GLU A 759 -11.62 23.80 25.22
C GLU A 759 -12.71 24.41 24.33
N ALA A 760 -12.42 25.57 23.74
CA ALA A 760 -13.41 26.31 22.97
C ALA A 760 -13.75 25.65 21.63
N TRP A 761 -12.90 24.83 21.02
CA TRP A 761 -13.15 24.20 19.70
C TRP A 761 -13.06 22.67 19.72
N ALA A 762 -13.29 22.03 20.87
CA ALA A 762 -13.09 20.58 21.01
C ALA A 762 -13.90 19.72 20.02
N ASP A 763 -15.06 20.20 19.58
CA ASP A 763 -15.98 19.63 18.59
C ASP A 763 -15.59 19.92 17.13
N THR A 764 -14.48 20.62 16.88
CA THR A 764 -14.09 21.12 15.56
C THR A 764 -12.77 20.49 15.07
N PRO A 765 -12.80 19.32 14.39
CA PRO A 765 -11.62 18.57 13.97
C PRO A 765 -10.61 19.35 13.11
N SER A 766 -11.09 20.31 12.33
CA SER A 766 -10.28 21.16 11.45
C SER A 766 -9.28 22.04 12.21
N LEU A 767 -9.53 22.31 13.50
CA LEU A 767 -8.65 23.03 14.43
C LEU A 767 -7.99 22.11 15.45
N THR A 768 -8.75 21.20 16.09
CA THR A 768 -8.21 20.33 17.13
C THR A 768 -7.09 19.44 16.60
N THR A 769 -7.23 18.91 15.38
CA THR A 769 -6.19 18.06 14.78
C THR A 769 -4.85 18.80 14.61
N PRO A 770 -4.78 20.01 13.99
CA PRO A 770 -3.57 20.82 13.98
C PRO A 770 -2.95 21.06 15.36
N LEU A 771 -3.75 21.45 16.36
CA LEU A 771 -3.28 21.74 17.72
C LEU A 771 -2.69 20.49 18.36
N LEU A 772 -3.42 19.37 18.36
CA LEU A 772 -2.94 18.11 18.92
C LEU A 772 -1.67 17.62 18.22
N LYS A 773 -1.56 17.79 16.90
CA LYS A 773 -0.36 17.43 16.14
C LYS A 773 0.82 18.36 16.43
N PHE A 774 0.57 19.63 16.73
CA PHE A 774 1.59 20.54 17.23
C PHE A 774 2.11 20.03 18.58
N VAL A 775 1.23 19.71 19.53
CA VAL A 775 1.63 19.20 20.86
C VAL A 775 2.38 17.87 20.75
N ALA A 776 1.89 16.94 19.92
CA ALA A 776 2.57 15.67 19.65
C ALA A 776 3.95 15.84 19.02
N GLU A 777 4.17 16.90 18.23
CA GLU A 777 5.49 17.25 17.72
C GLU A 777 6.33 17.92 18.80
N PHE A 778 5.78 18.86 19.57
CA PHE A 778 6.48 19.63 20.59
C PHE A 778 7.06 18.75 21.72
N CYS A 779 6.33 17.71 22.14
CA CYS A 779 6.81 16.75 23.14
C CYS A 779 7.70 15.62 22.58
N PHE A 780 7.95 15.59 21.27
CA PHE A 780 8.72 14.50 20.67
C PHE A 780 10.22 14.71 20.87
N ASN A 781 10.88 13.81 21.63
CA ASN A 781 12.34 13.83 21.80
C ASN A 781 13.10 13.23 20.61
N LYS A 782 12.89 13.78 19.41
CA LYS A 782 13.68 13.39 18.24
C LYS A 782 15.10 13.95 18.32
N SER A 783 16.08 13.15 17.90
CA SER A 783 17.49 13.56 17.87
C SER A 783 18.03 14.05 19.23
N GLN A 784 17.47 13.58 20.35
CA GLN A 784 17.85 13.97 21.71
C GLN A 784 17.73 15.50 21.98
N ARG A 785 16.81 16.19 21.31
CA ARG A 785 16.61 17.63 21.48
C ARG A 785 15.98 18.04 22.83
N LEU A 786 15.26 17.14 23.49
CA LEU A 786 14.64 17.39 24.80
C LEU A 786 15.57 16.96 25.94
N THR A 787 16.79 17.48 25.94
CA THR A 787 17.79 17.20 26.98
C THR A 787 17.88 18.39 27.93
N PHE A 788 17.08 18.34 29.00
CA PHE A 788 17.11 19.35 30.06
C PHE A 788 18.23 19.06 31.07
N ASP A 789 18.75 20.10 31.73
CA ASP A 789 19.68 19.90 32.83
C ASP A 789 18.97 19.20 33.99
N SER A 790 19.70 18.39 34.78
CA SER A 790 19.13 17.62 35.89
C SER A 790 18.49 18.48 36.98
N SER A 791 18.84 19.76 37.06
CA SER A 791 18.25 20.77 37.95
C SER A 791 17.05 21.50 37.35
N SER A 792 16.73 21.30 36.07
CA SER A 792 15.67 22.02 35.37
C SER A 792 14.31 21.34 35.55
N PRO A 793 13.27 22.07 35.97
CA PRO A 793 11.91 21.53 36.03
C PRO A 793 11.24 21.42 34.64
N ASN A 794 11.90 21.87 33.57
CA ASN A 794 11.28 22.05 32.25
C ASN A 794 10.70 20.77 31.65
N GLY A 795 11.31 19.60 31.90
CA GLY A 795 10.74 18.32 31.47
C GLY A 795 9.40 18.02 32.13
N ILE A 796 9.32 18.22 33.45
CA ILE A 796 8.10 18.03 34.24
C ILE A 796 7.02 19.02 33.79
N LEU A 797 7.40 20.30 33.60
CA LEU A 797 6.49 21.35 33.15
C LEU A 797 5.94 21.05 31.74
N LEU A 798 6.80 20.60 30.81
CA LEU A 798 6.37 20.19 29.48
C LEU A 798 5.36 19.05 29.54
N PHE A 799 5.63 18.01 30.33
CA PHE A 799 4.70 16.88 30.48
C PHE A 799 3.38 17.31 31.12
N ARG A 800 3.41 18.22 32.10
CA ARG A 800 2.20 18.77 32.72
C ARG A 800 1.31 19.49 31.71
N GLU A 801 1.88 20.25 30.78
CA GLU A 801 1.09 20.89 29.71
C GLU A 801 0.55 19.87 28.70
N VAL A 802 1.32 18.82 28.34
CA VAL A 802 0.85 17.71 27.50
C VAL A 802 -0.32 16.99 28.17
N SER A 803 -0.22 16.69 29.47
CA SER A 803 -1.28 16.06 30.26
C SER A 803 -2.56 16.89 30.22
N LYS A 804 -2.50 18.20 30.49
CA LYS A 804 -3.67 19.10 30.41
C LYS A 804 -4.36 19.02 29.04
N VAL A 805 -3.60 19.05 27.95
CA VAL A 805 -4.13 18.96 26.59
C VAL A 805 -4.82 17.61 26.35
N VAL A 806 -4.17 16.51 26.72
CA VAL A 806 -4.71 15.15 26.56
C VAL A 806 -6.00 14.97 27.35
N VAL A 807 -6.01 15.37 28.62
CA VAL A 807 -7.18 15.26 29.52
C VAL A 807 -8.34 16.11 29.01
N THR A 808 -8.06 17.36 28.60
CA THR A 808 -9.09 18.28 28.07
C THR A 808 -9.73 17.71 26.81
N TYR A 809 -8.93 17.22 25.87
CA TYR A 809 -9.46 16.60 24.65
C TYR A 809 -10.23 15.31 24.96
N ALA A 810 -9.71 14.45 25.83
CA ALA A 810 -10.35 13.20 26.21
C ALA A 810 -11.74 13.43 26.81
N ASN A 811 -11.86 14.38 27.76
CA ASN A 811 -13.13 14.72 28.38
C ASN A 811 -14.14 15.22 27.35
N ALA A 812 -13.71 16.04 26.39
CA ALA A 812 -14.59 16.53 25.34
C ALA A 812 -15.02 15.43 24.35
N VAL A 813 -14.06 14.67 23.81
CA VAL A 813 -14.34 13.63 22.79
C VAL A 813 -15.18 12.47 23.34
N LEU A 814 -15.05 12.17 24.63
CA LEU A 814 -15.86 11.15 25.30
C LEU A 814 -17.27 11.65 25.64
N ALA A 815 -17.45 12.96 25.84
CA ALA A 815 -18.77 13.57 26.05
C ALA A 815 -19.58 13.71 24.75
N MET A 816 -18.91 13.74 23.60
CA MET A 816 -19.58 13.74 22.30
C MET A 816 -20.17 12.35 21.99
N ALA A 817 -21.45 12.29 21.64
CA ALA A 817 -22.09 11.04 21.22
C ALA A 817 -21.37 10.47 19.97
N PRO A 818 -21.18 9.14 19.87
CA PRO A 818 -20.73 8.54 18.61
C PRO A 818 -21.72 8.91 17.50
N PRO A 819 -21.26 9.29 16.29
CA PRO A 819 -22.16 9.46 15.16
C PRO A 819 -22.97 8.16 15.01
N GLN A 820 -24.31 8.25 15.08
CA GLN A 820 -25.15 7.09 14.83
C GLN A 820 -24.83 6.56 13.43
N GLN A 821 -24.58 5.26 13.30
CA GLN A 821 -24.49 4.59 12.00
C GLN A 821 -25.86 4.73 11.32
N GLN A 822 -26.04 5.78 10.53
CA GLN A 822 -27.19 5.89 9.64
C GLN A 822 -27.04 4.79 8.57
N GLN A 823 -27.72 3.66 8.80
CA GLN A 823 -28.06 2.74 7.73
C GLN A 823 -29.05 3.46 6.81
N GLY A 824 -28.55 3.96 5.68
CA GLY A 824 -29.29 4.23 4.45
C GLY A 824 -30.52 5.14 4.54
N GLN A 825 -30.30 6.46 4.45
CA GLN A 825 -31.28 7.37 3.82
C GLN A 825 -30.58 8.17 2.73
N ALA A 826 -30.82 7.78 1.47
CA ALA A 826 -30.49 8.60 0.32
C ALA A 826 -31.56 9.71 0.20
N ALA A 827 -31.23 10.92 0.65
CA ALA A 827 -31.96 12.12 0.26
C ALA A 827 -31.16 12.81 -0.86
N GLY A 828 -31.80 12.95 -2.03
CA GLY A 828 -31.22 13.63 -3.18
C GLY A 828 -30.98 15.11 -2.92
N GLY A 829 -29.82 15.59 -3.36
CA GLY A 829 -29.47 17.00 -3.39
C GLY A 829 -28.24 17.20 -4.27
N GLN A 830 -28.44 17.81 -5.43
CA GLN A 830 -27.39 18.23 -6.37
C GLN A 830 -26.41 19.20 -5.71
N GLY A 831 -25.10 19.02 -5.98
CA GLY A 831 -24.05 19.99 -5.64
C GLY A 831 -22.66 19.40 -5.91
N GLY A 832 -22.02 19.83 -6.99
CA GLY A 832 -20.69 19.38 -7.40
C GLY A 832 -19.55 19.98 -6.57
N GLY A 833 -18.36 19.37 -6.66
CA GLY A 833 -17.11 19.97 -6.18
C GLY A 833 -16.03 18.99 -5.70
N THR A 834 -15.15 18.62 -6.64
CA THR A 834 -13.69 18.38 -6.48
C THR A 834 -13.19 17.41 -5.40
N GLY A 835 -12.75 16.23 -5.86
CA GLY A 835 -11.97 15.27 -5.09
C GLY A 835 -10.50 15.68 -4.97
N GLY A 836 -9.96 15.63 -3.75
CA GLY A 836 -8.53 15.55 -3.48
C GLY A 836 -8.17 14.10 -3.21
N GLN A 837 -7.53 13.44 -4.19
CA GLN A 837 -6.96 12.11 -4.01
C GLN A 837 -5.76 12.20 -3.04
N GLY A 838 -5.85 11.46 -1.94
CA GLY A 838 -4.71 11.10 -1.11
C GLY A 838 -4.85 9.62 -0.81
N GLY A 839 -3.93 8.82 -1.34
CA GLY A 839 -3.95 7.35 -1.25
C GLY A 839 -4.27 6.81 0.15
N ALA A 840 -5.35 6.04 0.21
CA ALA A 840 -5.65 5.10 1.27
C ALA A 840 -6.33 3.90 0.61
N GLY A 841 -5.75 2.72 0.83
CA GLY A 841 -6.17 1.45 0.24
C GLY A 841 -7.66 1.16 0.43
N THR A 842 -8.16 0.47 -0.58
CA THR A 842 -9.53 0.00 -0.81
C THR A 842 -10.10 -0.89 0.31
N GLY A 843 -11.39 -0.72 0.60
CA GLY A 843 -12.26 -1.79 1.11
C GLY A 843 -13.20 -1.41 2.26
N GLY A 844 -14.44 -1.01 1.95
CA GLY A 844 -15.62 -1.22 2.81
C GLY A 844 -16.20 -0.02 3.58
N GLY A 845 -17.40 0.40 3.17
CA GLY A 845 -18.39 1.08 4.03
C GLY A 845 -18.30 2.60 4.14
N GLY A 846 -19.14 3.32 3.38
CA GLY A 846 -19.26 4.79 3.36
C GLY A 846 -19.59 5.49 4.70
N GLY A 847 -19.80 4.74 5.80
CA GLY A 847 -19.95 5.29 7.16
C GLY A 847 -18.63 5.40 7.96
N GLY A 848 -17.58 4.65 7.60
CA GLY A 848 -16.32 4.59 8.38
C GLY A 848 -15.47 5.86 8.30
N SER A 849 -15.55 6.59 7.18
CA SER A 849 -14.74 7.81 6.97
C SER A 849 -15.14 8.96 7.89
N ALA A 850 -16.43 9.11 8.21
CA ALA A 850 -16.93 10.23 9.02
C ALA A 850 -16.56 10.08 10.51
N VAL A 851 -16.67 8.88 11.08
CA VAL A 851 -16.25 8.60 12.47
C VAL A 851 -14.73 8.73 12.60
N TYR A 852 -13.99 8.30 11.57
CA TYR A 852 -12.54 8.47 11.56
C TYR A 852 -12.14 9.94 11.66
N ASP A 853 -12.66 10.80 10.78
CA ASP A 853 -12.25 12.21 10.72
C ASP A 853 -12.71 13.05 11.91
N THR A 854 -13.87 12.73 12.49
CA THR A 854 -14.45 13.48 13.61
C THR A 854 -13.95 13.02 14.98
N ARG A 855 -13.63 11.73 15.16
CA ARG A 855 -13.32 11.15 16.47
C ARG A 855 -11.97 10.46 16.50
N TYR A 856 -11.78 9.42 15.69
CA TYR A 856 -10.60 8.55 15.80
C TYR A 856 -9.30 9.28 15.46
N LYS A 857 -9.36 10.26 14.56
CA LYS A 857 -8.22 11.07 14.16
C LYS A 857 -7.60 11.84 15.31
N GLY A 858 -8.41 12.51 16.13
CA GLY A 858 -7.88 13.24 17.29
C GLY A 858 -7.44 12.27 18.40
N ILE A 859 -8.18 11.17 18.62
CA ILE A 859 -7.80 10.13 19.58
C ILE A 859 -6.40 9.61 19.29
N TRP A 860 -6.11 9.12 18.08
CA TRP A 860 -4.79 8.54 17.80
C TRP A 860 -3.65 9.57 17.90
N VAL A 861 -3.91 10.85 17.62
CA VAL A 861 -2.91 11.91 17.81
C VAL A 861 -2.63 12.14 19.29
N CYS A 862 -3.65 12.10 20.17
CA CYS A 862 -3.46 12.12 21.62
C CYS A 862 -2.68 10.90 22.13
N LEU A 863 -3.02 9.70 21.66
CA LEU A 863 -2.27 8.47 22.00
C LEU A 863 -0.80 8.62 21.62
N LEU A 864 -0.53 9.13 20.41
CA LEU A 864 0.83 9.37 19.92
C LEU A 864 1.56 10.44 20.75
N ALA A 865 0.89 11.55 21.11
CA ALA A 865 1.48 12.60 21.93
C ALA A 865 1.91 12.07 23.30
N LEU A 866 1.04 11.28 23.96
CA LEU A 866 1.35 10.69 25.24
C LEU A 866 2.45 9.63 25.12
N ALA A 867 2.38 8.74 24.13
CA ALA A 867 3.42 7.73 23.91
C ALA A 867 4.80 8.36 23.71
N ARG A 868 4.89 9.45 22.92
CA ARG A 868 6.13 10.21 22.70
C ARG A 868 6.63 10.89 23.98
N ALA A 869 5.73 11.40 24.80
CA ALA A 869 6.08 12.07 26.05
C ALA A 869 6.60 11.08 27.11
N LEU A 870 5.96 9.91 27.21
CA LEU A 870 6.35 8.84 28.15
C LEU A 870 7.67 8.16 27.74
N SER A 871 7.88 7.92 26.45
CA SER A 871 9.12 7.30 25.92
C SER A 871 10.27 8.29 25.66
N GLY A 872 10.05 9.58 25.93
CA GLY A 872 10.98 10.65 25.58
C GLY A 872 12.23 10.74 26.47
N ASN A 873 12.28 10.05 27.61
CA ASN A 873 13.40 10.03 28.57
C ASN A 873 13.85 11.40 29.11
N TYR A 874 12.98 12.42 29.05
CA TYR A 874 13.28 13.78 29.53
C TYR A 874 12.55 14.13 30.84
N VAL A 875 11.79 13.19 31.41
CA VAL A 875 11.07 13.31 32.69
C VAL A 875 11.27 12.05 33.50
N ASN A 876 11.56 12.21 34.80
CA ASN A 876 11.42 11.10 35.74
C ASN A 876 9.99 11.12 36.30
N PHE A 877 9.19 10.14 35.91
CA PHE A 877 7.77 10.08 36.26
C PHE A 877 7.49 9.78 37.74
N GLY A 878 8.44 9.23 38.49
CA GLY A 878 8.28 9.00 39.94
C GLY A 878 8.15 10.30 40.75
N VAL A 879 8.52 11.43 40.15
CA VAL A 879 8.42 12.76 40.77
C VAL A 879 6.96 13.18 40.95
N PHE A 880 6.04 12.78 40.06
CA PHE A 880 4.62 13.15 40.17
C PHE A 880 3.99 12.56 41.43
N ASP A 881 4.26 11.29 41.73
CA ASP A 881 3.78 10.63 42.94
C ASP A 881 4.42 11.24 44.21
N LEU A 882 5.71 11.58 44.15
CA LEU A 882 6.43 12.18 45.28
C LEU A 882 5.86 13.55 45.70
N TYR A 883 5.45 14.38 44.74
CA TYR A 883 4.87 15.70 44.99
C TYR A 883 3.34 15.73 44.99
N GLY A 884 2.67 14.60 44.78
CA GLY A 884 1.21 14.52 44.70
C GLY A 884 0.60 15.27 43.51
N ASP A 885 1.35 15.42 42.41
CA ASP A 885 0.84 16.05 41.18
C ASP A 885 0.05 15.03 40.35
N PRO A 886 -1.26 15.24 40.12
CA PRO A 886 -2.13 14.26 39.46
C PRO A 886 -1.90 14.15 37.94
N ALA A 887 -1.05 14.99 37.33
CA ALA A 887 -0.93 15.10 35.88
C ALA A 887 -0.64 13.77 35.16
N LEU A 888 0.21 12.92 35.71
CA LEU A 888 0.49 11.59 35.11
C LEU A 888 -0.72 10.67 35.20
N LYS A 889 -1.34 10.59 36.38
CA LYS A 889 -2.50 9.75 36.64
C LYS A 889 -3.69 10.14 35.76
N ASP A 890 -3.99 11.43 35.68
CA ASP A 890 -5.11 11.95 34.90
C ASP A 890 -4.92 11.69 33.39
N ALA A 891 -3.69 11.87 32.88
CA ALA A 891 -3.40 11.61 31.47
C ALA A 891 -3.54 10.13 31.10
N LEU A 892 -3.11 9.22 31.99
CA LEU A 892 -3.23 7.79 31.80
C LEU A 892 -4.70 7.33 31.83
N ASP A 893 -5.49 7.79 32.80
CA ASP A 893 -6.93 7.50 32.87
C ASP A 893 -7.68 8.00 31.61
N ALA A 894 -7.44 9.25 31.23
CA ALA A 894 -8.02 9.87 30.05
C ALA A 894 -7.77 9.06 28.77
N VAL A 895 -6.55 8.57 28.58
CA VAL A 895 -6.17 7.81 27.40
C VAL A 895 -6.75 6.39 27.39
N LEU A 896 -6.77 5.71 28.53
CA LEU A 896 -7.41 4.40 28.64
C LEU A 896 -8.92 4.49 28.33
N ARG A 897 -9.60 5.51 28.84
CA ARG A 897 -11.02 5.76 28.53
C ARG A 897 -11.24 6.06 27.04
N MET A 898 -10.35 6.81 26.39
CA MET A 898 -10.43 7.04 24.93
C MET A 898 -10.27 5.75 24.14
N VAL A 899 -9.30 4.90 24.50
CA VAL A 899 -9.06 3.60 23.86
C VAL A 899 -10.27 2.68 24.00
N LEU A 900 -10.82 2.55 25.21
CA LEU A 900 -11.98 1.69 25.49
C LEU A 900 -13.25 2.17 24.77
N SER A 901 -13.27 3.42 24.32
CA SER A 901 -14.36 3.98 23.53
C SER A 901 -14.32 3.59 22.04
N VAL A 902 -13.26 2.89 21.59
CA VAL A 902 -13.06 2.42 20.22
C VAL A 902 -13.24 0.89 20.16
N PRO A 903 -14.14 0.36 19.32
CA PRO A 903 -14.28 -1.08 19.11
C PRO A 903 -12.98 -1.71 18.57
N LEU A 904 -12.68 -2.95 18.97
CA LEU A 904 -11.47 -3.67 18.51
C LEU A 904 -11.41 -3.80 16.97
N ALA A 905 -12.56 -4.02 16.32
CA ALA A 905 -12.65 -4.11 14.87
C ALA A 905 -12.19 -2.81 14.19
N ASP A 906 -12.65 -1.65 14.68
CA ASP A 906 -12.26 -0.34 14.16
C ASP A 906 -10.79 -0.04 14.45
N LEU A 907 -10.31 -0.40 15.65
CA LEU A 907 -8.92 -0.25 16.04
C LEU A 907 -7.98 -0.95 15.06
N LEU A 908 -8.32 -2.18 14.66
CA LEU A 908 -7.53 -2.99 13.72
C LEU A 908 -7.74 -2.56 12.25
N ALA A 909 -8.92 -2.04 11.90
CA ALA A 909 -9.21 -1.56 10.54
C ALA A 909 -8.45 -0.27 10.19
N PHE A 910 -8.32 0.67 11.14
CA PHE A 910 -7.66 1.96 10.89
C PHE A 910 -6.17 1.93 11.24
N ARG A 911 -5.32 1.71 10.24
CA ARG A 911 -3.85 1.56 10.39
C ARG A 911 -3.16 2.61 11.28
N LYS A 912 -3.50 3.91 11.17
CA LYS A 912 -2.89 4.98 11.98
C LYS A 912 -3.29 4.91 13.45
N LEU A 913 -4.54 4.53 13.70
CA LEU A 913 -5.07 4.33 15.05
C LEU A 913 -4.44 3.09 15.68
N ALA A 914 -4.40 1.97 14.97
CA ALA A 914 -3.72 0.75 15.38
C ALA A 914 -2.26 1.02 15.80
N LYS A 915 -1.48 1.70 14.93
CA LYS A 915 -0.08 2.04 15.22
C LYS A 915 0.08 2.89 16.47
N ALA A 916 -0.74 3.92 16.64
CA ALA A 916 -0.66 4.78 17.81
C ALA A 916 -1.06 4.03 19.10
N TYR A 917 -2.09 3.19 19.04
CA TYR A 917 -2.53 2.36 20.15
C TYR A 917 -1.45 1.36 20.58
N PHE A 918 -0.92 0.55 19.65
CA PHE A 918 0.06 -0.48 20.00
C PHE A 918 1.41 0.12 20.41
N ALA A 919 1.82 1.25 19.83
CA ALA A 919 2.98 2.00 20.31
C ALA A 919 2.79 2.50 21.75
N LEU A 920 1.58 2.96 22.11
CA LEU A 920 1.27 3.34 23.48
C LEU A 920 1.27 2.13 24.41
N MET A 921 0.64 1.01 24.01
CA MET A 921 0.61 -0.21 24.83
C MET A 921 2.01 -0.74 25.09
N GLU A 922 2.91 -0.68 24.11
CA GLU A 922 4.32 -1.00 24.28
C GLU A 922 4.97 -0.13 25.36
N VAL A 923 4.78 1.19 25.29
CA VAL A 923 5.34 2.14 26.28
C VAL A 923 4.77 1.91 27.68
N LEU A 924 3.45 1.68 27.80
CA LEU A 924 2.81 1.39 29.07
C LEU A 924 3.27 0.06 29.65
N ALA A 925 3.40 -0.98 28.83
CA ALA A 925 3.89 -2.27 29.28
C ALA A 925 5.35 -2.20 29.76
N ALA A 926 6.19 -1.40 29.12
CA ALA A 926 7.61 -1.26 29.46
C ALA A 926 7.86 -0.43 30.72
N GLY A 927 7.16 0.69 30.91
CA GLY A 927 7.44 1.66 31.99
C GLY A 927 6.35 1.83 33.03
N HIS A 928 5.12 1.39 32.75
CA HIS A 928 3.93 1.67 33.58
C HIS A 928 3.04 0.42 33.76
N THR A 929 3.64 -0.76 33.87
CA THR A 929 2.91 -2.04 33.98
C THR A 929 1.87 -2.05 35.11
N GLY A 930 2.16 -1.38 36.22
CA GLY A 930 1.24 -1.26 37.35
C GLY A 930 -0.08 -0.57 37.00
N VAL A 931 -0.09 0.35 36.03
CA VAL A 931 -1.29 1.05 35.55
C VAL A 931 -2.17 0.11 34.74
N LEU A 932 -1.56 -0.72 33.89
CA LEU A 932 -2.25 -1.77 33.14
C LEU A 932 -2.82 -2.83 34.08
N ALA A 933 -2.05 -3.23 35.09
CA ALA A 933 -2.47 -4.21 36.09
C ALA A 933 -3.57 -3.70 37.02
N ALA A 934 -3.69 -2.38 37.22
CA ALA A 934 -4.71 -1.78 38.08
C ALA A 934 -6.09 -1.67 37.43
N GLN A 935 -6.23 -2.02 36.15
CA GLN A 935 -7.51 -1.99 35.44
C GLN A 935 -8.46 -3.08 35.93
N ASP A 936 -9.75 -2.96 35.64
CA ASP A 936 -10.69 -4.04 35.91
C ASP A 936 -10.48 -5.23 34.95
N GLY A 937 -10.96 -6.42 35.34
CA GLY A 937 -10.71 -7.66 34.58
C GLY A 937 -11.21 -7.63 33.14
N ARG A 938 -12.27 -6.88 32.82
CA ARG A 938 -12.77 -6.77 31.43
C ARG A 938 -11.84 -5.94 30.57
N THR A 939 -11.39 -4.80 31.09
CA THR A 939 -10.42 -3.92 30.42
C THR A 939 -9.09 -4.62 30.22
N PHE A 940 -8.57 -5.30 31.24
CA PHE A 940 -7.34 -6.07 31.12
C PHE A 940 -7.46 -7.20 30.07
N GLY A 941 -8.58 -7.93 30.09
CA GLY A 941 -8.90 -8.94 29.08
C GLY A 941 -8.93 -8.37 27.66
N PHE A 942 -9.57 -7.21 27.46
CA PHE A 942 -9.59 -6.51 26.16
C PHE A 942 -8.17 -6.17 25.67
N ILE A 943 -7.31 -5.63 26.55
CA ILE A 943 -5.93 -5.30 26.20
C ILE A 943 -5.18 -6.56 25.75
N MET A 944 -5.30 -7.66 26.49
CA MET A 944 -4.63 -8.93 26.14
C MET A 944 -5.13 -9.50 24.81
N SER A 945 -6.45 -9.52 24.57
CA SER A 945 -7.01 -9.94 23.28
C SER A 945 -6.57 -9.03 22.12
N SER A 946 -6.47 -7.72 22.36
CA SER A 946 -6.00 -6.78 21.34
C SER A 946 -4.53 -7.01 20.97
N LEU A 947 -3.68 -7.33 21.94
CA LEU A 947 -2.27 -7.67 21.72
C LEU A 947 -2.14 -8.97 20.94
N GLU A 948 -2.95 -9.99 21.26
CA GLU A 948 -2.99 -11.24 20.50
C GLU A 948 -3.39 -11.02 19.04
N ALA A 949 -4.43 -10.21 18.79
CA ALA A 949 -4.85 -9.86 17.44
C ALA A 949 -3.77 -9.07 16.69
N GLY A 950 -3.08 -8.14 17.38
CA GLY A 950 -1.99 -7.36 16.81
C GLY A 950 -0.72 -8.19 16.49
N LEU A 951 -0.44 -9.27 17.22
CA LEU A 951 0.63 -10.21 16.89
C LEU A 951 0.43 -10.90 15.54
N LYS A 952 -0.83 -11.09 15.13
CA LYS A 952 -1.23 -11.68 13.83
C LYS A 952 -1.29 -10.64 12.70
N SER A 953 -0.86 -9.39 12.95
CA SER A 953 -0.87 -8.33 11.94
C SER A 953 0.25 -8.48 10.91
N LEU A 954 -0.09 -8.24 9.64
CA LEU A 954 0.89 -8.17 8.54
C LEU A 954 1.78 -6.91 8.61
N ASP A 955 1.39 -5.88 9.36
CA ASP A 955 2.24 -4.71 9.56
C ASP A 955 3.29 -5.02 10.62
N VAL A 956 4.53 -5.21 10.18
CA VAL A 956 5.70 -5.51 11.02
C VAL A 956 5.85 -4.53 12.19
N SER A 957 5.51 -3.25 12.01
CA SER A 957 5.61 -2.28 13.11
C SER A 957 4.59 -2.57 14.21
N ILE A 958 3.39 -3.03 13.87
CA ILE A 958 2.35 -3.39 14.83
C ILE A 958 2.71 -4.69 15.55
N SER A 959 3.03 -5.75 14.80
CA SER A 959 3.33 -7.05 15.41
C SER A 959 4.58 -7.00 16.29
N SER A 960 5.59 -6.20 15.92
CA SER A 960 6.76 -5.96 16.77
C SER A 960 6.43 -5.20 18.06
N SER A 961 5.62 -4.13 18.02
CA SER A 961 5.18 -3.41 19.22
C SER A 961 4.34 -4.30 20.14
N CYS A 962 3.46 -5.13 19.59
CA CYS A 962 2.71 -6.12 20.37
C CYS A 962 3.62 -7.14 21.04
N ALA A 963 4.61 -7.68 20.32
CA ALA A 963 5.57 -8.64 20.88
C ALA A 963 6.38 -8.03 22.02
N SER A 964 6.80 -6.78 21.86
CA SER A 964 7.49 -6.01 22.91
C SER A 964 6.59 -5.79 24.13
N ALA A 965 5.32 -5.39 23.92
CA ALA A 965 4.35 -5.22 24.99
C ALA A 965 4.10 -6.53 25.77
N VAL A 966 3.88 -7.64 25.05
CA VAL A 966 3.69 -8.97 25.65
C VAL A 966 4.94 -9.42 26.40
N ASP A 967 6.14 -9.18 25.85
CA ASP A 967 7.41 -9.55 26.52
C ASP A 967 7.56 -8.82 27.85
N ASN A 968 7.23 -7.53 27.89
CA ASN A 968 7.29 -6.75 29.12
C ASN A 968 6.25 -7.21 30.16
N LEU A 969 4.99 -7.46 29.75
CA LEU A 969 3.94 -7.96 30.63
C LEU A 969 4.28 -9.35 31.21
N ALA A 970 4.68 -10.28 30.34
CA ALA A 970 5.07 -11.63 30.75
C ALA A 970 6.33 -11.60 31.64
N SER A 971 7.34 -10.81 31.29
CA SER A 971 8.56 -10.67 32.10
C SER A 971 8.27 -10.07 33.47
N PHE A 972 7.36 -9.09 33.57
CA PHE A 972 6.93 -8.52 34.84
C PHE A 972 6.23 -9.57 35.72
N TYR A 973 5.28 -10.31 35.16
CA TYR A 973 4.59 -11.39 35.88
C TYR A 973 5.56 -12.49 36.35
N TRP A 974 6.50 -12.89 35.49
CA TRP A 974 7.53 -13.87 35.85
C TRP A 974 8.35 -13.39 37.06
N ARG A 975 8.94 -12.19 36.97
CA ARG A 975 9.88 -11.68 37.98
C ARG A 975 9.24 -11.42 39.35
N HIS A 976 7.98 -11.00 39.39
CA HIS A 976 7.34 -10.52 40.61
C HIS A 976 6.27 -11.46 41.19
N VAL A 977 5.79 -12.43 40.41
CA VAL A 977 4.73 -13.36 40.84
C VAL A 977 5.21 -14.81 40.69
N ALA A 978 5.52 -15.24 39.47
CA ALA A 978 5.76 -16.66 39.20
C ALA A 978 7.09 -17.19 39.77
N SER A 979 8.19 -16.45 39.62
CA SER A 979 9.52 -16.87 40.10
C SER A 979 9.60 -16.90 41.64
N VAL A 980 8.92 -15.93 42.28
CA VAL A 980 8.77 -15.86 43.74
C VAL A 980 7.96 -17.04 44.26
N ALA A 981 6.84 -17.38 43.60
CA ALA A 981 6.04 -18.56 43.93
C ALA A 981 6.79 -19.89 43.70
N ALA A 982 7.72 -19.92 42.73
CA ALA A 982 8.55 -21.08 42.42
C ALA A 982 9.80 -21.23 43.32
N GLY A 983 10.03 -20.33 44.29
CA GLY A 983 11.18 -20.39 45.19
C GLY A 983 12.53 -20.08 44.52
N GLN A 984 12.51 -19.46 43.34
CA GLN A 984 13.69 -19.03 42.58
C GLN A 984 13.64 -17.51 42.37
N PRO A 985 13.99 -16.68 43.37
CA PRO A 985 14.03 -15.25 43.18
C PRO A 985 15.15 -14.89 42.19
N ASP A 986 14.77 -14.37 41.01
CA ASP A 986 15.72 -13.75 40.07
C ASP A 986 16.36 -12.54 40.78
N THR A 987 17.61 -12.69 41.25
CA THR A 987 18.36 -11.70 42.05
C THR A 987 18.91 -10.52 41.23
N VAL A 988 18.59 -10.43 39.93
CA VAL A 988 19.08 -9.35 39.06
C VAL A 988 18.10 -8.19 39.06
N SER A 989 17.99 -7.50 40.21
CA SER A 989 17.44 -6.15 40.28
C SER A 989 18.48 -5.16 39.76
N VAL A 990 18.58 -4.99 38.44
CA VAL A 990 19.43 -3.95 37.85
C VAL A 990 18.54 -2.94 37.13
N GLY A 991 18.30 -1.79 37.77
CA GLY A 991 17.65 -0.63 37.16
C GLY A 991 17.04 0.39 38.12
N LEU A 992 17.91 1.10 38.87
CA LEU A 992 17.68 2.40 39.55
C LEU A 992 16.56 2.49 40.61
N GLY A 993 16.90 2.16 41.87
CA GLY A 993 16.36 2.87 43.03
C GLY A 993 15.72 2.07 44.18
N ALA A 994 15.57 0.74 44.09
CA ALA A 994 14.92 -0.03 45.14
C ALA A 994 15.91 -0.94 45.89
N GLY A 995 16.22 -0.59 47.14
CA GLY A 995 16.92 -1.47 48.07
C GLY A 995 16.03 -2.66 48.50
N PRO A 996 16.61 -3.69 49.16
CA PRO A 996 15.93 -4.95 49.52
C PRO A 996 14.79 -4.82 50.56
N ALA A 997 14.31 -3.61 50.84
CA ALA A 997 13.28 -3.29 51.83
C ALA A 997 11.96 -2.77 51.22
N SER A 998 11.80 -2.70 49.90
CA SER A 998 10.51 -2.37 49.27
C SER A 998 9.68 -3.64 49.09
N GLY A 999 8.43 -3.66 49.57
CA GLY A 999 7.46 -4.71 49.29
C GLY A 999 7.22 -4.94 47.78
N PRO A 1000 6.38 -5.92 47.38
CA PRO A 1000 6.15 -6.21 45.97
C PRO A 1000 5.70 -4.94 45.21
N PRO A 1001 6.20 -4.73 43.98
CA PRO A 1001 5.88 -3.52 43.23
C PRO A 1001 4.36 -3.39 43.01
N GLN A 1002 3.88 -2.14 43.01
CA GLN A 1002 2.47 -1.83 42.75
C GLN A 1002 2.04 -2.48 41.42
N GLY A 1003 0.90 -3.19 41.43
CA GLY A 1003 0.38 -3.92 40.27
C GLY A 1003 0.66 -5.42 40.26
N ALA A 1004 1.63 -5.93 41.00
CA ALA A 1004 1.96 -7.38 40.98
C ALA A 1004 0.81 -8.24 41.53
N ALA A 1005 0.19 -7.83 42.63
CA ALA A 1005 -0.96 -8.52 43.22
C ALA A 1005 -2.20 -8.47 42.31
N GLN A 1006 -2.47 -7.33 41.67
CA GLN A 1006 -3.59 -7.21 40.73
C GLN A 1006 -3.34 -8.04 39.46
N MET A 1007 -2.11 -8.04 38.93
CA MET A 1007 -1.72 -8.89 37.80
C MET A 1007 -1.93 -10.38 38.13
N ALA A 1008 -1.53 -10.81 39.33
CA ALA A 1008 -1.80 -12.17 39.81
C ALA A 1008 -3.29 -12.49 39.83
N ALA A 1009 -4.13 -11.58 40.35
CA ALA A 1009 -5.58 -11.75 40.38
C ALA A 1009 -6.19 -11.88 38.97
N HIS A 1010 -5.74 -11.08 38.00
CA HIS A 1010 -6.20 -11.19 36.61
C HIS A 1010 -5.87 -12.55 36.00
N ILE A 1011 -4.61 -13.00 36.12
CA ILE A 1011 -4.18 -14.29 35.56
C ILE A 1011 -4.86 -15.45 36.27
N SER A 1012 -5.10 -15.38 37.59
CA SER A 1012 -5.89 -16.39 38.31
C SER A 1012 -7.36 -16.42 37.86
N SER A 1013 -7.94 -15.27 37.53
CA SER A 1013 -9.33 -15.20 37.03
C SER A 1013 -9.50 -15.67 35.58
N ALA A 1014 -8.44 -15.58 34.77
CA ALA A 1014 -8.43 -15.95 33.37
C ALA A 1014 -7.12 -16.68 33.00
N PRO A 1015 -6.95 -17.95 33.41
CA PRO A 1015 -5.68 -18.68 33.26
C PRO A 1015 -5.30 -18.96 31.80
N GLY A 1016 -6.22 -18.80 30.85
CA GLY A 1016 -6.01 -19.01 29.42
C GLY A 1016 -5.23 -17.90 28.68
N LEU A 1017 -5.10 -16.70 29.25
CA LEU A 1017 -4.54 -15.52 28.55
C LEU A 1017 -3.11 -15.72 28.03
N PHE A 1018 -2.18 -16.17 28.89
CA PHE A 1018 -0.80 -16.42 28.50
C PHE A 1018 -0.62 -17.68 27.62
N PRO A 1019 -1.28 -18.82 27.90
CA PRO A 1019 -1.27 -19.96 27.00
C PRO A 1019 -1.76 -19.67 25.57
N GLU A 1020 -2.82 -18.86 25.41
CA GLU A 1020 -3.34 -18.47 24.09
C GLU A 1020 -2.35 -17.60 23.31
N LEU A 1021 -1.72 -16.62 23.97
CA LEU A 1021 -0.65 -15.82 23.39
C LEU A 1021 0.54 -16.69 22.93
N LEU A 1022 0.95 -17.65 23.77
CA LEU A 1022 2.04 -18.56 23.44
C LEU A 1022 1.71 -19.43 22.22
N ARG A 1023 0.48 -19.95 22.16
CA ARG A 1023 -0.01 -20.72 21.01
C ARG A 1023 0.02 -19.87 19.73
N SER A 1024 -0.54 -18.67 19.79
CA SER A 1024 -0.55 -17.73 18.66
C SER A 1024 0.86 -17.38 18.17
N LEU A 1025 1.83 -17.16 19.07
CA LEU A 1025 3.22 -16.92 18.70
C LEU A 1025 3.89 -18.12 18.01
N PHE A 1026 3.65 -19.33 18.48
CA PHE A 1026 4.14 -20.54 17.80
C PHE A 1026 3.51 -20.71 16.41
N GLU A 1027 2.22 -20.44 16.26
CA GLU A 1027 1.53 -20.51 14.98
C GLU A 1027 2.11 -19.52 13.97
N VAL A 1028 2.27 -18.25 14.38
CA VAL A 1028 2.85 -17.18 13.55
C VAL A 1028 4.30 -17.51 13.18
N VAL A 1029 5.16 -17.81 14.14
CA VAL A 1029 6.60 -17.99 13.87
C VAL A 1029 6.89 -19.22 13.01
N LEU A 1030 6.20 -20.34 13.25
CA LEU A 1030 6.47 -21.58 12.53
C LEU A 1030 5.82 -21.59 11.14
N PHE A 1031 4.55 -21.17 11.05
CA PHE A 1031 3.74 -21.38 9.86
C PHE A 1031 3.53 -20.14 8.98
N GLU A 1032 3.94 -18.94 9.43
CA GLU A 1032 3.84 -17.71 8.62
C GLU A 1032 5.21 -17.17 8.17
N GLU A 1033 5.22 -16.43 7.07
CA GLU A 1033 6.39 -15.64 6.66
C GLU A 1033 6.53 -14.35 7.49
N ALA A 1034 6.82 -14.52 8.78
CA ALA A 1034 7.17 -13.40 9.65
C ALA A 1034 8.61 -12.93 9.38
N SER A 1035 8.76 -11.69 8.91
CA SER A 1035 10.05 -11.01 8.68
C SER A 1035 10.67 -10.47 9.98
N ASN A 1036 9.86 -10.26 11.03
CA ASN A 1036 10.25 -9.77 12.35
C ASN A 1036 10.31 -10.87 13.42
N GLN A 1037 10.71 -12.08 13.02
CA GLN A 1037 10.81 -13.24 13.90
C GLN A 1037 11.57 -12.95 15.20
N TRP A 1038 12.65 -12.15 15.13
CA TRP A 1038 13.44 -11.76 16.28
C TRP A 1038 12.63 -11.05 17.37
N SER A 1039 11.66 -10.22 16.99
CA SER A 1039 10.79 -9.54 17.94
C SER A 1039 9.75 -10.51 18.51
N LEU A 1040 9.15 -11.36 17.67
CA LEU A 1040 8.12 -12.33 18.06
C LEU A 1040 8.65 -13.44 19.00
N SER A 1041 9.94 -13.77 18.93
CA SER A 1041 10.54 -14.81 19.78
C SER A 1041 10.76 -14.38 21.22
N ARG A 1042 10.98 -13.08 21.47
CA ARG A 1042 11.30 -12.54 22.81
C ARG A 1042 10.25 -12.86 23.88
N PRO A 1043 8.94 -12.61 23.66
CA PRO A 1043 7.92 -12.94 24.66
C PRO A 1043 7.77 -14.44 24.92
N MET A 1044 8.15 -15.29 23.96
CA MET A 1044 7.91 -16.73 24.05
C MET A 1044 8.66 -17.38 25.21
N LEU A 1045 9.91 -16.97 25.51
CA LEU A 1045 10.65 -17.55 26.63
C LEU A 1045 9.93 -17.28 27.96
N ALA A 1046 9.52 -16.03 28.20
CA ALA A 1046 8.79 -15.68 29.42
C ALA A 1046 7.47 -16.46 29.53
N LEU A 1047 6.72 -16.58 28.43
CA LEU A 1047 5.48 -17.34 28.39
C LEU A 1047 5.71 -18.85 28.60
N VAL A 1048 6.79 -19.43 28.05
CA VAL A 1048 7.14 -20.85 28.26
C VAL A 1048 7.44 -21.13 29.74
N LEU A 1049 8.18 -20.25 30.41
CA LEU A 1049 8.50 -20.39 31.83
C LEU A 1049 7.25 -20.26 32.71
N ILE A 1050 6.35 -19.33 32.39
CA ILE A 1050 5.07 -19.14 33.10
C ILE A 1050 4.12 -20.32 32.87
N CYS A 1051 4.02 -20.81 31.63
CA CYS A 1051 3.02 -21.77 31.20
C CYS A 1051 3.53 -23.22 31.15
N GLY A 1052 4.50 -23.61 31.99
CA GLY A 1052 5.24 -24.88 31.87
C GLY A 1052 4.37 -26.14 31.62
N HIS A 1053 3.22 -26.29 32.27
CA HIS A 1053 2.28 -27.40 32.02
C HIS A 1053 1.62 -27.30 30.63
N HIS A 1054 1.01 -26.15 30.32
CA HIS A 1054 0.35 -25.88 29.04
C HIS A 1054 1.33 -25.88 27.85
N TYR A 1055 2.61 -25.58 28.07
CA TYR A 1055 3.63 -25.62 27.01
C TYR A 1055 3.78 -27.04 26.44
N ASN A 1056 3.71 -28.08 27.27
CA ASN A 1056 3.76 -29.46 26.79
C ASN A 1056 2.52 -29.83 25.97
N GLU A 1057 1.34 -29.36 26.38
CA GLU A 1057 0.09 -29.53 25.62
C GLU A 1057 0.11 -28.79 24.28
N ILE A 1058 0.62 -27.55 24.27
CA ILE A 1058 0.78 -26.75 23.04
C ILE A 1058 1.75 -27.45 22.08
N LYS A 1059 2.89 -27.96 22.56
CA LYS A 1059 3.81 -28.75 21.72
C LYS A 1059 3.13 -29.98 21.13
N ALA A 1060 2.42 -30.76 21.95
CA ALA A 1060 1.71 -31.95 21.51
C ALA A 1060 0.63 -31.61 20.46
N GLY A 1061 -0.14 -30.54 20.68
CA GLY A 1061 -1.14 -30.05 19.73
C GLY A 1061 -0.53 -29.55 18.42
N LEU A 1062 0.59 -28.81 18.48
CA LEU A 1062 1.32 -28.35 17.29
C LEU A 1062 1.84 -29.54 16.47
N ILE A 1063 2.38 -30.57 17.13
CA ILE A 1063 2.83 -31.80 16.47
C ILE A 1063 1.65 -32.54 15.84
N ALA A 1064 0.57 -32.76 16.59
CA ALA A 1064 -0.63 -33.43 16.10
C ALA A 1064 -1.32 -32.68 14.94
N SER A 1065 -1.16 -31.35 14.88
CA SER A 1065 -1.68 -30.52 13.78
C SER A 1065 -0.95 -30.75 12.44
N GLN A 1066 0.18 -31.47 12.44
CA GLN A 1066 0.95 -31.80 11.25
C GLN A 1066 0.62 -33.18 10.70
N PRO A 1067 0.78 -33.41 9.38
CA PRO A 1067 0.65 -34.73 8.78
C PRO A 1067 1.54 -35.77 9.48
N PRO A 1068 1.13 -37.05 9.61
CA PRO A 1068 1.84 -38.08 10.37
C PRO A 1068 3.34 -38.20 10.03
N GLU A 1069 3.68 -38.04 8.76
CA GLU A 1069 5.05 -38.08 8.24
C GLU A 1069 5.94 -36.93 8.74
N ARG A 1070 5.35 -35.78 9.06
CA ARG A 1070 6.05 -34.56 9.52
C ARG A 1070 6.10 -34.42 11.04
N GLN A 1071 5.26 -35.16 11.76
CA GLN A 1071 5.24 -35.18 13.22
C GLN A 1071 6.61 -35.52 13.85
N PRO A 1072 7.34 -36.57 13.43
CA PRO A 1072 8.63 -36.89 14.04
C PRO A 1072 9.69 -35.80 13.77
N ALA A 1073 9.66 -35.17 12.60
CA ALA A 1073 10.56 -34.08 12.26
C ALA A 1073 10.30 -32.82 13.12
N LEU A 1074 9.03 -32.41 13.26
CA LEU A 1074 8.67 -31.27 14.10
C LEU A 1074 8.95 -31.56 15.58
N ALA A 1075 8.66 -32.78 16.06
CA ALA A 1075 8.97 -33.19 17.43
C ALA A 1075 10.46 -33.11 17.75
N ALA A 1076 11.33 -33.57 16.84
CA ALA A 1076 12.77 -33.46 16.98
C ALA A 1076 13.26 -32.00 17.00
N CYS A 1077 12.69 -31.13 16.14
CA CYS A 1077 13.08 -29.73 16.08
C CYS A 1077 12.62 -28.96 17.33
N ILE A 1078 11.39 -29.18 17.80
CA ILE A 1078 10.85 -28.58 19.04
C ILE A 1078 11.65 -29.04 20.27
N GLY A 1079 12.12 -30.30 20.29
CA GLY A 1079 12.97 -30.82 21.37
C GLY A 1079 14.26 -30.04 21.57
N LYS A 1080 14.79 -29.38 20.53
CA LYS A 1080 16.00 -28.55 20.61
C LYS A 1080 15.75 -27.13 21.13
N LEU A 1081 14.50 -26.70 21.27
CA LEU A 1081 14.18 -25.29 21.54
C LEU A 1081 14.74 -24.78 22.88
N MET A 1082 14.72 -25.63 23.92
CA MET A 1082 15.18 -25.30 25.27
C MET A 1082 16.61 -25.77 25.56
N VAL A 1083 17.36 -26.25 24.55
CA VAL A 1083 18.75 -26.69 24.75
C VAL A 1083 19.64 -25.48 25.08
N ASP A 1084 20.41 -25.59 26.17
CA ASP A 1084 21.23 -24.51 26.74
C ASP A 1084 20.44 -23.25 27.14
N VAL A 1085 19.13 -23.38 27.41
CA VAL A 1085 18.27 -22.28 27.89
C VAL A 1085 17.97 -22.49 29.37
N ALA A 1086 18.48 -21.62 30.23
CA ALA A 1086 18.22 -21.64 31.67
C ALA A 1086 16.78 -21.18 31.98
N PRO A 1087 16.20 -21.51 33.15
CA PRO A 1087 14.87 -21.05 33.54
C PRO A 1087 14.88 -19.61 34.09
N ASN A 1088 15.48 -18.66 33.36
CA ASN A 1088 15.56 -17.25 33.75
C ASN A 1088 15.36 -16.33 32.54
N LEU A 1089 15.18 -15.02 32.79
CA LEU A 1089 14.92 -14.02 31.74
C LEU A 1089 16.12 -13.13 31.44
N ASP A 1090 17.33 -13.62 31.64
CA ASP A 1090 18.55 -12.88 31.31
C ASP A 1090 18.62 -12.58 29.80
N PRO A 1091 19.15 -11.41 29.39
CA PRO A 1091 19.24 -11.04 27.98
C PRO A 1091 19.96 -12.11 27.13
N LYS A 1092 21.09 -12.64 27.62
CA LYS A 1092 21.83 -13.71 26.94
C LYS A 1092 21.00 -14.98 26.74
N ASN A 1093 20.15 -15.30 27.71
CA ASN A 1093 19.31 -16.48 27.69
C ASN A 1093 18.13 -16.31 26.71
N LYS A 1094 17.52 -15.12 26.66
CA LYS A 1094 16.53 -14.74 25.63
C LYS A 1094 17.12 -14.80 24.21
N ASP A 1095 18.36 -14.34 24.03
CA ASP A 1095 19.05 -14.39 22.75
C ASP A 1095 19.33 -15.85 22.31
N ARG A 1096 19.76 -16.71 23.25
CA ARG A 1096 19.97 -18.15 23.00
C ARG A 1096 18.68 -18.85 22.58
N PHE A 1097 17.57 -18.62 23.29
CA PHE A 1097 16.26 -19.15 22.90
C PHE A 1097 15.85 -18.69 21.49
N THR A 1098 16.07 -17.42 21.17
CA THR A 1098 15.75 -16.86 19.84
C THR A 1098 16.59 -17.49 18.72
N GLN A 1099 17.88 -17.75 18.98
CA GLN A 1099 18.74 -18.49 18.05
C GLN A 1099 18.22 -19.91 17.83
N ASN A 1100 17.90 -20.65 18.90
CA ASN A 1100 17.36 -22.00 18.81
C ASN A 1100 16.05 -22.04 18.00
N LEU A 1101 15.16 -21.07 18.20
CA LEU A 1101 13.90 -20.96 17.46
C LEU A 1101 14.14 -20.68 15.97
N THR A 1102 15.16 -19.91 15.64
CA THR A 1102 15.56 -19.61 14.25
C THR A 1102 16.07 -20.86 13.55
N VAL A 1103 16.92 -21.64 14.23
CA VAL A 1103 17.41 -22.93 13.72
C VAL A 1103 16.25 -23.90 13.52
N LEU A 1104 15.36 -24.02 14.51
CA LEU A 1104 14.16 -24.86 14.44
C LEU A 1104 13.32 -24.51 13.19
N ARG A 1105 13.02 -23.23 12.99
CA ARG A 1105 12.22 -22.75 11.85
C ARG A 1105 12.90 -23.10 10.52
N HIS A 1106 14.21 -22.89 10.42
CA HIS A 1106 14.97 -23.20 9.21
C HIS A 1106 15.01 -24.72 8.94
N GLU A 1107 15.35 -25.54 9.93
CA GLU A 1107 15.39 -27.01 9.81
C GLU A 1107 14.03 -27.60 9.44
N TYR A 1108 12.95 -27.07 10.02
CA TYR A 1108 11.59 -27.50 9.72
C TYR A 1108 11.14 -27.09 8.31
N ARG A 1109 11.56 -25.91 7.83
CA ARG A 1109 11.22 -25.43 6.48
C ARG A 1109 12.06 -26.03 5.37
N SER A 1110 13.33 -26.32 5.61
CA SER A 1110 14.24 -26.89 4.60
C SER A 1110 13.94 -28.36 4.26
N LYS A 1111 13.12 -29.04 5.08
CA LYS A 1111 12.64 -30.41 4.85
C LYS A 1111 11.24 -30.45 4.21
N ASN A 1112 10.71 -29.29 3.81
CA ASN A 1112 9.53 -29.13 2.96
C ASN A 1112 9.99 -28.76 1.54
#